data_AF-A0A7W1CTL0-F1
#
_entry.id   AF-A0A7W1CTL0-F1
#
_cell.length_a   1.000
_cell.length_b   1.000
_cell.length_c   1.000
_cell.angle_alpha   90.00
_cell.angle_beta   90.00
_cell.angle_gamma   90.00
#
_symmetry.space_group_name_H-M   'P 1'
#
loop_
_entity.id
_entity.type
_entity.pdbx_description
1 polymer ?
#
loop_
_entity_poly.entity_id
_entity_poly.type
_entity_poly.pdbx_seq_one_letter_code
_entity_poly.pdbx_strand_id
1 'polypeptide(L)'
;MKRRIFLAFALLLVSVLESSADNLVARFDLQVHRFVADPARHRIYASLMADDAVAVIDSQTRLFTQTIPVGLAPAGMALSPDGLSLYVALSGTTRVGVIDLTTLATLQPLTVAIRPWQVAAGLGNRLYLTPLEDVDGLIQVDATTGGTQATLDPAPGPQGLLQISSDFTTLYFGDARVAPSTLKRYDVSTATPALLETSDPSTTGNGGVDLKLSHDGTLLAYPNVDGNNADPASPLTDLIDSMNFSMRLGSLPIGAQPSFLTFSPDDGVVYEHRAGAQQVSLFDTATAEQFSALPLLNDTLSDLITDESGRYLFVASEDFLDIYDLLADVTATFYGTTGELTSFQVPILFQPTTIDVTGLPAGLTFDDATKVISGIPIEDGTFEVVVTAGDATRAVTATLTLVIYPDERAQNISTRANVGVGYHVLIAGFIVSGADVQDIVMRGIAPSLGSGGESIPGLLDNPTLTLYNFLGEQIGSNDDWQSDRRADALISSGLAPTNPLEPALYRSLAPGYYTVQIRGVSETMGVALAEVYNLGGGESRLANLSTRGGVGSGDDVMIGGLIISGTDPAKMVIRGIGPSIFEFMLNDPLGDPQLDLYDAEGSKIASNDNWKDTQEAEIMAAGLAPRDERESAISISLAPGAYTAILSGVGGTVGVGLVEAYNLP
;
A
#
# COMPACT_ATOMS: atom_id res chain seq x y z
N MET A 1 28.80 -32.27 -39.91
CA MET A 1 27.75 -33.01 -39.16
C MET A 1 27.87 -32.49 -37.72
N LYS A 2 26.97 -31.75 -37.07
CA LYS A 2 25.60 -31.24 -37.29
C LYS A 2 25.45 -29.95 -36.45
N ARG A 3 24.49 -29.11 -36.84
CA ARG A 3 24.01 -27.85 -36.22
C ARG A 3 23.18 -28.09 -34.93
N ARG A 4 23.02 -27.02 -34.12
CA ARG A 4 21.80 -26.42 -33.46
C ARG A 4 22.17 -25.93 -32.03
N ILE A 5 22.00 -24.69 -31.53
CA ILE A 5 20.99 -23.58 -31.55
C ILE A 5 20.61 -23.26 -30.07
N PHE A 6 20.88 -22.01 -29.65
CA PHE A 6 20.17 -21.07 -28.74
C PHE A 6 19.54 -21.42 -27.37
N LEU A 7 19.66 -20.39 -26.49
CA LEU A 7 18.75 -19.91 -25.43
C LEU A 7 18.96 -20.41 -23.98
N ALA A 8 19.35 -19.51 -23.07
CA ALA A 8 18.53 -19.03 -21.94
C ALA A 8 19.36 -18.35 -20.82
N PHE A 9 19.00 -17.09 -20.57
CA PHE A 9 18.97 -16.35 -19.30
C PHE A 9 20.28 -16.08 -18.52
N ALA A 10 20.77 -14.85 -18.72
CA ALA A 10 21.56 -14.13 -17.74
C ALA A 10 20.66 -13.78 -16.55
N LEU A 11 20.92 -14.42 -15.42
CA LEU A 11 20.42 -14.05 -14.10
C LEU A 11 21.32 -12.90 -13.61
N LEU A 12 20.89 -11.65 -13.78
CA LEU A 12 21.48 -10.52 -13.05
C LEU A 12 20.58 -10.26 -11.84
N LEU A 13 21.22 -10.08 -10.67
CA LEU A 13 20.62 -9.88 -9.36
C LEU A 13 19.39 -8.96 -9.38
N VAL A 14 18.22 -9.50 -9.08
CA VAL A 14 17.14 -8.74 -8.45
C VAL A 14 17.37 -8.89 -6.94
N SER A 15 17.96 -7.88 -6.30
CA SER A 15 17.93 -7.79 -4.85
C SER A 15 16.50 -7.40 -4.45
N VAL A 16 15.80 -8.32 -3.81
CA VAL A 16 14.52 -8.04 -3.15
C VAL A 16 14.77 -7.01 -2.05
N LEU A 17 14.40 -5.77 -2.33
CA LEU A 17 14.22 -4.71 -1.33
C LEU A 17 12.75 -4.76 -0.91
N GLU A 18 12.49 -5.25 0.30
CA GLU A 18 11.27 -4.86 1.02
C GLU A 18 11.46 -3.40 1.50
N SER A 19 11.08 -2.41 0.68
CA SER A 19 10.76 -1.04 1.14
C SER A 19 10.01 -0.19 0.09
N SER A 20 8.73 0.06 0.38
CA SER A 20 7.93 1.31 0.25
C SER A 20 7.61 1.99 -1.09
N ALA A 21 7.96 1.48 -2.26
CA ALA A 21 7.44 2.03 -3.53
C ALA A 21 6.94 0.91 -4.45
N ASP A 22 5.72 0.43 -4.20
CA ASP A 22 5.05 -0.65 -4.97
C ASP A 22 4.93 -0.33 -6.48
N ASN A 23 5.14 0.93 -6.87
CA ASN A 23 5.03 1.40 -8.24
C ASN A 23 6.33 1.29 -9.06
N LEU A 24 7.48 0.97 -8.45
CA LEU A 24 8.75 0.86 -9.19
C LEU A 24 8.76 -0.41 -10.06
N VAL A 25 8.82 -0.25 -11.38
CA VAL A 25 8.80 -1.38 -12.34
C VAL A 25 10.13 -1.63 -13.02
N ALA A 26 11.04 -0.65 -13.02
CA ALA A 26 12.41 -0.84 -13.48
C ALA A 26 13.37 0.16 -12.82
N ARG A 27 14.62 -0.27 -12.62
CA ARG A 27 15.74 0.56 -12.19
C ARG A 27 16.97 0.23 -13.04
N PHE A 28 17.66 1.25 -13.50
CA PHE A 28 18.91 1.12 -14.24
C PHE A 28 20.00 1.97 -13.58
N ASP A 29 21.23 1.45 -13.53
CA ASP A 29 22.43 2.15 -13.07
C ASP A 29 22.90 3.14 -14.16
N LEU A 30 22.11 4.18 -14.40
CA LEU A 30 22.34 5.22 -15.39
C LEU A 30 22.28 6.59 -14.73
N GLN A 31 23.38 7.33 -14.82
CA GLN A 31 23.47 8.71 -14.34
C GLN A 31 22.90 9.66 -15.39
N VAL A 32 21.57 9.72 -15.46
CA VAL A 32 20.87 10.56 -16.43
C VAL A 32 20.90 12.02 -15.98
N HIS A 33 21.18 12.93 -16.93
CA HIS A 33 21.15 14.37 -16.69
C HIS A 33 19.90 15.04 -17.27
N ARG A 34 19.49 14.73 -18.50
CA ARG A 34 18.26 15.26 -19.14
C ARG A 34 17.59 14.24 -20.02
N PHE A 35 16.27 14.32 -20.13
CA PHE A 35 15.47 13.52 -21.06
C PHE A 35 14.98 14.30 -22.27
N VAL A 36 14.72 13.57 -23.36
CA VAL A 36 13.89 14.00 -24.49
C VAL A 36 13.04 12.81 -24.93
N ALA A 37 11.72 12.98 -24.98
CA ALA A 37 10.80 11.99 -25.52
C ALA A 37 10.66 12.11 -27.04
N ASP A 38 10.58 10.96 -27.73
CA ASP A 38 10.20 10.81 -29.13
C ASP A 38 8.99 9.87 -29.21
N PRO A 39 7.78 10.40 -28.96
CA PRO A 39 6.54 9.62 -28.98
C PRO A 39 6.29 8.88 -30.29
N ALA A 40 6.75 9.45 -31.42
CA ALA A 40 6.56 8.88 -32.74
C ALA A 40 7.35 7.58 -32.95
N ARG A 41 8.44 7.37 -32.20
CA ARG A 41 9.25 6.15 -32.24
C ARG A 41 9.17 5.30 -30.98
N HIS A 42 8.36 5.69 -29.99
CA HIS A 42 8.29 5.04 -28.69
C HIS A 42 9.66 4.99 -28.00
N ARG A 43 10.35 6.13 -27.97
CA ARG A 43 11.71 6.25 -27.40
C ARG A 43 11.82 7.42 -26.45
N ILE A 44 12.63 7.23 -25.42
CA ILE A 44 13.17 8.30 -24.59
C ILE A 44 14.68 8.29 -24.76
N TYR A 45 15.23 9.45 -25.07
CA TYR A 45 16.68 9.67 -25.12
C TYR A 45 17.10 10.33 -23.81
N ALA A 46 18.19 9.84 -23.21
CA ALA A 46 18.70 10.34 -21.95
C ALA A 46 20.18 10.70 -22.08
N SER A 47 20.56 11.93 -21.74
CA SER A 47 21.97 12.32 -21.75
C SER A 47 22.68 11.77 -20.51
N LEU A 48 23.82 11.12 -20.74
CA LEU A 48 24.68 10.55 -19.70
C LEU A 48 25.95 11.39 -19.62
N MET A 49 25.92 12.45 -18.80
CA MET A 49 27.01 13.45 -18.75
C MET A 49 28.37 12.83 -18.42
N ALA A 50 28.41 11.89 -17.48
CA ALA A 50 29.65 11.24 -17.04
C ALA A 50 30.20 10.21 -18.06
N ASP A 51 29.34 9.69 -18.93
CA ASP A 51 29.66 8.61 -19.87
C ASP A 51 29.90 9.09 -21.31
N ASP A 52 29.81 10.40 -21.56
CA ASP A 52 29.98 11.02 -22.88
C ASP A 52 29.05 10.45 -23.97
N ALA A 53 27.86 10.02 -23.55
CA ALA A 53 26.92 9.25 -24.37
C ALA A 53 25.46 9.67 -24.18
N VAL A 54 24.61 9.22 -25.10
CA VAL A 54 23.14 9.26 -24.99
C VAL A 54 22.62 7.84 -24.87
N ALA A 55 21.85 7.54 -23.81
CA ALA A 55 21.10 6.31 -23.70
C ALA A 55 19.80 6.37 -24.53
N VAL A 56 19.44 5.23 -25.12
CA VAL A 56 18.16 5.02 -25.80
C VAL A 56 17.34 4.05 -24.97
N ILE A 57 16.16 4.48 -24.57
CA ILE A 57 15.20 3.70 -23.78
C ILE A 57 13.95 3.53 -24.63
N ASP A 58 13.47 2.30 -24.75
CA ASP A 58 12.22 1.99 -25.43
C ASP A 58 11.07 2.21 -24.42
N SER A 59 10.17 3.15 -24.70
CA SER A 59 9.13 3.58 -23.75
C SER A 59 8.02 2.53 -23.57
N GLN A 60 7.78 1.68 -24.57
CA GLN A 60 6.77 0.62 -24.50
C GLN A 60 7.23 -0.56 -23.64
N THR A 61 8.46 -1.01 -23.85
CA THR A 61 9.04 -2.15 -23.13
C THR A 61 9.69 -1.72 -21.81
N ARG A 62 10.00 -0.42 -21.68
CA ARG A 62 10.73 0.21 -20.55
C ARG A 62 12.17 -0.27 -20.44
N LEU A 63 12.73 -0.78 -21.54
CA LEU A 63 14.07 -1.34 -21.54
C LEU A 63 15.07 -0.33 -22.08
N PHE A 64 16.15 -0.15 -21.32
CA PHE A 64 17.38 0.40 -21.85
C PHE A 64 17.87 -0.48 -23.03
N THR A 65 18.04 0.13 -24.19
CA THR A 65 18.39 -0.58 -25.43
C THR A 65 19.88 -0.47 -25.73
N GLN A 66 20.45 0.74 -25.72
CA GLN A 66 21.87 0.98 -26.01
C GLN A 66 22.32 2.39 -25.60
N THR A 67 23.64 2.58 -25.49
CA THR A 67 24.28 3.91 -25.43
C THR A 67 24.89 4.29 -26.78
N ILE A 68 24.84 5.58 -27.10
CA ILE A 68 25.41 6.18 -28.31
C ILE A 68 26.47 7.19 -27.88
N PRO A 69 27.78 6.91 -28.07
CA PRO A 69 28.83 7.88 -27.79
C PRO A 69 28.69 9.12 -28.66
N VAL A 70 28.61 10.30 -28.06
CA VAL A 70 28.28 11.55 -28.77
C VAL A 70 29.30 12.66 -28.56
N GLY A 71 30.10 12.57 -27.49
CA GLY A 71 31.16 13.53 -27.16
C GLY A 71 31.07 14.00 -25.71
N LEU A 72 32.02 14.85 -25.31
CA LEU A 72 32.28 15.17 -23.91
C LEU A 72 31.13 15.93 -23.22
N ALA A 73 30.66 15.38 -22.09
CA ALA A 73 29.65 15.94 -21.19
C ALA A 73 28.34 16.39 -21.90
N PRO A 74 27.57 15.45 -22.50
CA PRO A 74 26.31 15.75 -23.16
C PRO A 74 25.28 16.26 -22.14
N ALA A 75 24.69 17.44 -22.39
CA ALA A 75 23.77 18.12 -21.48
C ALA A 75 22.34 18.14 -22.04
N GLY A 76 21.82 19.31 -22.44
CA GLY A 76 20.51 19.44 -23.08
C GLY A 76 20.49 18.81 -24.48
N MET A 77 19.31 18.35 -24.90
CA MET A 77 19.11 17.69 -26.18
C MET A 77 17.82 18.20 -26.85
N ALA A 78 17.73 18.11 -28.17
CA ALA A 78 16.53 18.45 -28.92
C ALA A 78 16.39 17.61 -30.19
N LEU A 79 15.15 17.17 -30.47
CA LEU A 79 14.79 16.55 -31.75
C LEU A 79 14.73 17.63 -32.85
N SER A 80 15.18 17.29 -34.04
CA SER A 80 14.92 18.11 -35.23
C SER A 80 13.43 18.15 -35.56
N PRO A 81 12.92 19.21 -36.23
CA PRO A 81 11.49 19.30 -36.59
C PRO A 81 10.98 18.16 -37.49
N ASP A 82 11.85 17.56 -38.30
CA ASP A 82 11.54 16.37 -39.11
C ASP A 82 11.66 15.05 -38.32
N GLY A 83 12.08 15.13 -37.06
CA GLY A 83 12.32 14.01 -36.17
C GLY A 83 13.47 13.11 -36.60
N LEU A 84 14.31 13.46 -37.58
CA LEU A 84 15.36 12.57 -38.10
C LEU A 84 16.69 12.66 -37.35
N SER A 85 16.93 13.75 -36.61
CA SER A 85 18.18 13.99 -35.89
C SER A 85 17.92 14.36 -34.44
N LEU A 86 18.82 13.92 -33.55
CA LEU A 86 18.92 14.42 -32.18
C LEU A 86 20.16 15.30 -32.08
N TYR A 87 19.97 16.56 -31.72
CA TYR A 87 21.04 17.50 -31.42
C TYR A 87 21.34 17.46 -29.93
N VAL A 88 22.63 17.41 -29.58
CA VAL A 88 23.10 17.25 -28.20
C VAL A 88 24.09 18.35 -27.87
N ALA A 89 23.79 19.18 -26.88
CA ALA A 89 24.73 20.16 -26.38
C ALA A 89 25.91 19.45 -25.67
N LEU A 90 27.13 19.63 -26.16
CA LEU A 90 28.33 19.02 -25.55
C LEU A 90 29.04 20.05 -24.67
N SER A 91 28.59 20.16 -23.42
CA SER A 91 28.97 21.22 -22.48
C SER A 91 30.46 21.24 -22.10
N GLY A 92 31.15 20.10 -22.28
CA GLY A 92 32.60 19.98 -22.12
C GLY A 92 33.40 20.58 -23.29
N THR A 93 32.75 21.01 -24.37
CA THR A 93 33.39 21.50 -25.60
C THR A 93 32.61 22.68 -26.20
N THR A 94 33.08 23.21 -27.34
CA THR A 94 32.36 24.19 -28.16
C THR A 94 31.66 23.51 -29.34
N ARG A 95 30.97 22.39 -29.09
CA ARG A 95 30.33 21.58 -30.12
C ARG A 95 28.91 21.17 -29.78
N VAL A 96 28.13 20.92 -30.83
CA VAL A 96 26.83 20.24 -30.76
C VAL A 96 27.00 18.88 -31.42
N GLY A 97 26.76 17.81 -30.67
CA GLY A 97 26.70 16.45 -31.18
C GLY A 97 25.43 16.25 -32.02
N VAL A 98 25.51 15.37 -33.02
CA VAL A 98 24.38 15.07 -33.90
C VAL A 98 24.26 13.56 -34.01
N ILE A 99 23.08 13.01 -33.74
CA ILE A 99 22.78 11.58 -33.85
C ILE A 99 21.68 11.41 -34.90
N ASP A 100 21.90 10.54 -35.87
CA ASP A 100 20.88 10.11 -36.82
C ASP A 100 19.91 9.15 -36.13
N LEU A 101 18.63 9.50 -36.05
CA LEU A 101 17.63 8.72 -35.29
C LEU A 101 17.09 7.50 -36.05
N THR A 102 17.40 7.40 -37.34
CA THR A 102 17.03 6.23 -38.17
C THR A 102 18.01 5.08 -37.93
N THR A 103 19.29 5.40 -37.84
CA THR A 103 20.40 4.44 -37.72
C THR A 103 21.00 4.38 -36.33
N LEU A 104 20.68 5.36 -35.47
CA LEU A 104 21.27 5.59 -34.15
C LEU A 104 22.80 5.75 -34.20
N ALA A 105 23.30 6.32 -35.30
CA ALA A 105 24.72 6.59 -35.50
C ALA A 105 25.06 8.05 -35.20
N THR A 106 26.22 8.27 -34.57
CA THR A 106 26.78 9.61 -34.37
C THR A 106 27.29 10.17 -35.70
N LEU A 107 26.82 11.37 -36.05
CA LEU A 107 27.26 12.13 -37.22
C LEU A 107 28.39 13.11 -36.83
N GLN A 108 28.89 13.84 -37.82
CA GLN A 108 29.90 14.86 -37.58
C GLN A 108 29.34 15.97 -36.66
N PRO A 109 30.01 16.30 -35.54
CA PRO A 109 29.54 17.35 -34.65
C PRO A 109 29.73 18.75 -35.25
N LEU A 110 28.81 19.65 -34.93
CA LEU A 110 28.86 21.06 -35.32
C LEU A 110 29.79 21.81 -34.37
N THR A 111 30.66 22.68 -34.89
CA THR A 111 31.48 23.58 -34.05
C THR A 111 30.77 24.92 -33.92
N VAL A 112 30.57 25.38 -32.69
CA VAL A 112 29.82 26.60 -32.36
C VAL A 112 30.70 27.58 -31.58
N ALA A 113 30.25 28.83 -31.46
CA ALA A 113 31.04 29.90 -30.83
C ALA A 113 31.04 29.85 -29.28
N ILE A 114 30.13 29.10 -28.67
CA ILE A 114 29.96 29.00 -27.20
C ILE A 114 30.14 27.56 -26.73
N ARG A 115 30.25 27.35 -25.41
CA ARG A 115 30.06 26.04 -24.78
C ARG A 115 28.57 25.83 -24.54
N PRO A 116 27.87 24.98 -25.32
CA PRO A 116 26.41 24.90 -25.23
C PRO A 116 25.97 24.09 -24.00
N TRP A 117 24.92 24.56 -23.33
CA TRP A 117 24.27 23.90 -22.20
C TRP A 117 22.92 23.30 -22.58
N GLN A 118 22.00 24.13 -23.07
CA GLN A 118 20.74 23.69 -23.68
C GLN A 118 20.78 23.92 -25.19
N VAL A 119 19.99 23.12 -25.90
CA VAL A 119 19.75 23.26 -27.34
C VAL A 119 18.26 23.13 -27.60
N ALA A 120 17.72 23.99 -28.46
CA ALA A 120 16.41 23.84 -29.07
C ALA A 120 16.55 23.86 -30.59
N ALA A 121 15.83 22.99 -31.29
CA ALA A 121 15.84 22.97 -32.76
C ALA A 121 14.63 23.74 -33.30
N GLY A 122 14.86 24.62 -34.27
CA GLY A 122 13.82 25.37 -34.96
C GLY A 122 13.70 25.01 -36.44
N LEU A 123 12.70 25.61 -37.10
CA LEU A 123 12.50 25.44 -38.54
C LEU A 123 13.70 25.92 -39.36
N GLY A 124 13.80 25.45 -40.60
CA GLY A 124 14.79 25.96 -41.56
C GLY A 124 16.24 25.79 -41.11
N ASN A 125 16.55 24.66 -40.47
CA ASN A 125 17.91 24.25 -40.09
C ASN A 125 18.58 25.22 -39.10
N ARG A 126 17.82 25.64 -38.09
CA ARG A 126 18.28 26.56 -37.03
C ARG A 126 18.35 25.82 -35.70
N LEU A 127 19.40 26.11 -34.92
CA LEU A 127 19.47 25.74 -33.51
C LEU A 127 19.55 26.99 -32.65
N TYR A 128 18.95 26.93 -31.47
CA TYR A 128 19.06 27.94 -30.42
C TYR A 128 19.82 27.34 -29.25
N LEU A 129 20.85 28.03 -28.76
CA LEU A 129 21.78 27.50 -27.78
C LEU A 129 21.92 28.48 -26.61
N THR A 130 21.93 27.94 -25.38
CA THR A 130 22.35 28.69 -24.19
C THR A 130 23.78 28.30 -23.80
N PRO A 131 24.57 29.21 -23.23
CA PRO A 131 25.91 28.91 -22.77
C PRO A 131 25.91 28.21 -21.40
N LEU A 132 26.98 27.44 -21.11
CA LEU A 132 27.25 26.89 -19.78
C LEU A 132 27.85 27.93 -18.81
N GLU A 133 28.46 29.01 -19.33
CA GLU A 133 29.23 30.02 -18.59
C GLU A 133 28.82 31.45 -19.01
N ASP A 134 29.26 32.49 -18.28
CA ASP A 134 28.95 33.93 -18.48
C ASP A 134 29.55 34.55 -19.78
N VAL A 135 29.32 33.91 -20.92
CA VAL A 135 29.58 34.42 -22.27
C VAL A 135 28.25 34.71 -22.97
N ASP A 136 28.27 35.38 -24.13
CA ASP A 136 27.09 35.78 -24.93
C ASP A 136 25.89 34.85 -24.70
N GLY A 137 24.73 35.39 -24.30
CA GLY A 137 23.58 34.59 -23.88
C GLY A 137 22.93 33.78 -25.00
N LEU A 138 21.61 33.80 -25.14
CA LEU A 138 20.91 32.99 -26.13
C LEU A 138 21.39 33.30 -27.56
N ILE A 139 21.96 32.32 -28.28
CA ILE A 139 22.38 32.46 -29.67
C ILE A 139 21.58 31.57 -30.62
N GLN A 140 21.46 32.00 -31.86
CA GLN A 140 21.00 31.19 -32.99
C GLN A 140 22.20 30.77 -33.83
N VAL A 141 22.26 29.51 -34.22
CA VAL A 141 23.28 28.95 -35.11
C VAL A 141 22.65 28.19 -36.28
N ASP A 142 23.38 28.12 -37.38
CA ASP A 142 23.05 27.27 -38.53
C ASP A 142 23.33 25.79 -38.20
N ALA A 143 22.33 24.92 -38.34
CA ALA A 143 22.43 23.51 -37.95
C ALA A 143 23.24 22.63 -38.94
N THR A 144 23.77 23.20 -40.03
CA THR A 144 24.67 22.51 -40.97
C THR A 144 26.13 22.90 -40.76
N THR A 145 26.39 24.17 -40.44
CA THR A 145 27.73 24.73 -40.35
C THR A 145 28.18 25.01 -38.92
N GLY A 146 27.24 25.17 -37.98
CA GLY A 146 27.49 25.62 -36.60
C GLY A 146 27.79 27.12 -36.47
N GLY A 147 27.74 27.86 -37.58
CA GLY A 147 28.01 29.31 -37.58
C GLY A 147 26.90 30.10 -36.89
N THR A 148 27.28 31.02 -36.00
CA THR A 148 26.36 31.95 -35.34
C THR A 148 25.69 32.87 -36.36
N GLN A 149 24.35 32.91 -36.32
CA GLN A 149 23.51 33.73 -37.20
C GLN A 149 22.95 34.96 -36.46
N ALA A 150 22.64 34.83 -35.17
CA ALA A 150 22.14 35.92 -34.33
C ALA A 150 22.44 35.68 -32.84
N THR A 151 22.47 36.76 -32.06
CA THR A 151 22.47 36.73 -30.59
C THR A 151 21.18 37.39 -30.12
N LEU A 152 20.30 36.62 -29.47
CA LEU A 152 18.94 37.02 -29.08
C LEU A 152 18.92 37.65 -27.69
N ASP A 153 19.82 37.22 -26.81
CA ASP A 153 19.98 37.76 -25.47
C ASP A 153 21.46 38.03 -25.19
N PRO A 154 21.97 39.24 -25.52
CA PRO A 154 23.40 39.53 -25.52
C PRO A 154 23.98 39.78 -24.12
N ALA A 155 23.16 39.79 -23.07
CA ALA A 155 23.65 39.95 -21.71
C ALA A 155 24.37 38.66 -21.26
N PRO A 156 25.59 38.75 -20.69
CA PRO A 156 26.17 37.61 -20.01
C PRO A 156 25.29 37.26 -18.82
N GLY A 157 24.78 36.03 -18.81
CA GLY A 157 23.95 35.49 -17.76
C GLY A 157 24.33 34.03 -17.50
N PRO A 158 23.92 33.46 -16.35
CA PRO A 158 24.13 32.05 -16.05
C PRO A 158 23.37 31.15 -17.05
N GLN A 159 23.50 29.83 -16.86
CA GLN A 159 22.76 28.80 -17.61
C GLN A 159 21.31 29.23 -17.89
N GLY A 160 20.90 29.20 -19.16
CA GLY A 160 19.51 29.48 -19.54
C GLY A 160 18.73 28.20 -19.84
N LEU A 161 17.44 28.20 -19.52
CA LEU A 161 16.49 27.12 -19.80
C LEU A 161 15.75 27.42 -21.11
N LEU A 162 15.52 26.40 -21.94
CA LEU A 162 14.89 26.54 -23.24
C LEU A 162 13.70 25.61 -23.39
N GLN A 163 12.61 26.13 -23.97
CA GLN A 163 11.49 25.37 -24.51
C GLN A 163 11.11 25.97 -25.87
N ILE A 164 10.57 25.16 -26.77
CA ILE A 164 10.06 25.65 -28.06
C ILE A 164 8.66 25.08 -28.29
N SER A 165 7.77 25.89 -28.84
CA SER A 165 6.42 25.44 -29.19
C SER A 165 6.47 24.30 -30.22
N SER A 166 5.46 23.42 -30.20
CA SER A 166 5.38 22.23 -31.06
C SER A 166 5.28 22.56 -32.56
N ASP A 167 4.85 23.77 -32.91
CA ASP A 167 4.88 24.31 -34.27
C ASP A 167 6.23 24.96 -34.66
N PHE A 168 7.18 24.98 -33.72
CA PHE A 168 8.52 25.55 -33.83
C PHE A 168 8.56 27.05 -34.16
N THR A 169 7.51 27.79 -33.82
CA THR A 169 7.40 29.24 -34.11
C THR A 169 7.71 30.13 -32.92
N THR A 170 7.59 29.64 -31.69
CA THR A 170 7.81 30.41 -30.47
C THR A 170 8.86 29.74 -29.59
N LEU A 171 9.93 30.48 -29.28
CA LEU A 171 11.01 30.03 -28.40
C LEU A 171 10.85 30.70 -27.04
N TYR A 172 10.86 29.91 -25.98
CA TYR A 172 10.81 30.35 -24.59
C TYR A 172 12.19 30.20 -23.96
N PHE A 173 12.62 31.25 -23.27
CA PHE A 173 13.89 31.32 -22.58
C PHE A 173 13.66 31.78 -21.14
N GLY A 174 14.16 31.01 -20.18
CA GLY A 174 14.12 31.36 -18.76
C GLY A 174 15.51 31.47 -18.17
N ASP A 175 15.74 32.48 -17.34
CA ASP A 175 17.03 32.68 -16.67
C ASP A 175 17.22 31.68 -15.52
N ALA A 176 18.12 30.70 -15.65
CA ALA A 176 18.32 29.73 -14.58
C ALA A 176 19.26 30.26 -13.49
N ARG A 177 18.97 29.94 -12.23
CA ARG A 177 19.89 30.18 -11.09
C ARG A 177 20.32 31.65 -10.86
N VAL A 178 19.54 32.64 -11.30
CA VAL A 178 19.75 34.08 -11.01
C VAL A 178 18.60 34.74 -10.29
N ALA A 179 18.93 35.85 -9.61
CA ALA A 179 18.02 36.68 -8.83
C ALA A 179 18.17 38.16 -9.21
N PRO A 180 17.11 38.83 -9.73
CA PRO A 180 15.86 38.25 -10.19
C PRO A 180 16.05 37.44 -11.49
N SER A 181 15.14 36.50 -11.75
CA SER A 181 15.06 35.77 -13.03
C SER A 181 13.95 36.33 -13.92
N THR A 182 14.06 36.16 -15.23
CA THR A 182 13.02 36.52 -16.20
C THR A 182 12.70 35.38 -17.16
N LEU A 183 11.49 35.40 -17.70
CA LEU A 183 11.05 34.64 -18.86
C LEU A 183 11.00 35.56 -20.07
N LYS A 184 11.45 35.07 -21.21
CA LYS A 184 11.40 35.74 -22.51
C LYS A 184 10.78 34.81 -23.52
N ARG A 185 9.94 35.33 -24.41
CA ARG A 185 9.48 34.58 -25.60
C ARG A 185 9.84 35.32 -26.88
N TYR A 186 10.28 34.57 -27.87
CA TYR A 186 10.71 35.07 -29.16
C TYR A 186 9.91 34.41 -30.29
N ASP A 187 9.51 35.19 -31.29
CA ASP A 187 9.08 34.66 -32.57
C ASP A 187 10.32 34.18 -33.32
N VAL A 188 10.35 32.88 -33.62
CA VAL A 188 11.42 32.16 -34.33
C VAL A 188 10.92 31.49 -35.63
N SER A 189 9.71 31.87 -36.07
CA SER A 189 9.10 31.37 -37.31
C SER A 189 9.94 31.72 -38.55
N THR A 190 10.73 32.80 -38.48
CA THR A 190 11.61 33.26 -39.55
C THR A 190 13.09 33.19 -39.18
N ALA A 191 13.98 33.48 -40.13
CA ALA A 191 15.43 33.47 -39.91
C ALA A 191 15.93 34.59 -38.97
N THR A 192 15.11 35.61 -38.73
CA THR A 192 15.42 36.74 -37.86
C THR A 192 14.48 36.71 -36.66
N PRO A 193 14.94 36.20 -35.50
CA PRO A 193 14.11 36.15 -34.31
C PRO A 193 13.71 37.53 -33.81
N ALA A 194 12.50 37.64 -33.28
CA ALA A 194 12.00 38.86 -32.67
C ALA A 194 11.57 38.60 -31.22
N LEU A 195 12.08 39.38 -30.27
CA LEU A 195 11.60 39.34 -28.89
C LEU A 195 10.13 39.81 -28.87
N LEU A 196 9.24 38.97 -28.35
CA LEU A 196 7.82 39.27 -28.23
C LEU A 196 7.50 39.84 -26.85
N GLU A 197 8.06 39.25 -25.80
CA GLU A 197 7.74 39.60 -24.42
C GLU A 197 8.88 39.21 -23.46
N THR A 198 9.07 40.02 -22.43
CA THR A 198 9.88 39.72 -21.25
C THR A 198 8.99 39.85 -20.02
N SER A 199 9.03 38.88 -19.12
CA SER A 199 8.24 38.90 -17.88
C SER A 199 8.71 40.01 -16.94
N ASP A 200 7.83 40.38 -16.01
CA ASP A 200 8.25 41.22 -14.89
C ASP A 200 9.13 40.38 -13.93
N PRO A 201 10.39 40.80 -13.65
CA PRO A 201 11.28 40.08 -12.72
C PRO A 201 10.71 39.97 -11.30
N SER A 202 9.76 40.83 -10.91
CA SER A 202 9.08 40.73 -9.62
C SER A 202 8.02 39.62 -9.57
N THR A 203 7.56 39.12 -10.72
CA THR A 203 6.55 38.05 -10.82
C THR A 203 7.14 36.70 -11.19
N THR A 204 8.36 36.67 -11.73
CA THR A 204 9.02 35.43 -12.20
C THR A 204 10.06 34.85 -11.26
N GLY A 205 10.27 35.45 -10.09
CA GLY A 205 10.97 34.77 -9.02
C GLY A 205 12.50 34.88 -9.06
N ASN A 206 13.18 34.15 -8.15
CA ASN A 206 14.62 33.90 -8.21
C ASN A 206 14.89 32.44 -8.56
N GLY A 207 15.91 32.22 -9.37
CA GLY A 207 16.68 30.98 -9.34
C GLY A 207 16.12 29.84 -10.17
N GLY A 208 15.36 30.12 -11.24
CA GLY A 208 14.79 29.14 -12.19
C GLY A 208 15.55 27.82 -12.25
N VAL A 209 14.88 26.73 -11.89
CA VAL A 209 15.51 25.41 -11.76
C VAL A 209 15.20 24.51 -12.95
N ASP A 210 13.99 24.63 -13.48
CA ASP A 210 13.54 23.99 -14.71
C ASP A 210 12.54 24.89 -15.46
N LEU A 211 12.25 24.57 -16.73
CA LEU A 211 11.23 25.26 -17.51
C LEU A 211 10.56 24.21 -18.40
N LYS A 212 9.24 24.01 -18.24
CA LYS A 212 8.47 23.13 -19.11
C LYS A 212 7.29 23.88 -19.74
N LEU A 213 7.06 23.58 -21.01
CA LEU A 213 5.87 23.97 -21.76
C LEU A 213 4.92 22.78 -21.79
N SER A 214 3.62 23.01 -21.61
CA SER A 214 2.60 21.97 -21.82
C SER A 214 2.61 21.48 -23.27
N HIS A 215 2.19 20.24 -23.51
CA HIS A 215 2.19 19.63 -24.83
C HIS A 215 1.28 20.37 -25.83
N ASP A 216 0.17 20.93 -25.36
CA ASP A 216 -0.73 21.80 -26.13
C ASP A 216 -0.16 23.22 -26.38
N GLY A 217 0.94 23.57 -25.72
CA GLY A 217 1.64 24.85 -25.85
C GLY A 217 0.98 26.02 -25.14
N THR A 218 -0.05 25.82 -24.32
CA THR A 218 -0.81 26.90 -23.68
C THR A 218 -0.25 27.34 -22.33
N LEU A 219 0.48 26.46 -21.63
CA LEU A 219 0.99 26.70 -20.28
C LEU A 219 2.52 26.60 -20.22
N LEU A 220 3.11 27.46 -19.39
CA LEU A 220 4.48 27.33 -18.91
C LEU A 220 4.47 27.07 -17.42
N ALA A 221 5.27 26.10 -16.99
CA ALA A 221 5.62 25.91 -15.60
C ALA A 221 7.10 26.24 -15.41
N TYR A 222 7.36 27.15 -14.47
CA TYR A 222 8.71 27.68 -14.22
C TYR A 222 9.03 27.64 -12.71
N PRO A 223 9.53 26.49 -12.22
CA PRO A 223 9.96 26.33 -10.83
C PRO A 223 11.01 27.35 -10.41
N ASN A 224 10.69 28.15 -9.39
CA ASN A 224 11.57 29.16 -8.84
C ASN A 224 11.68 29.05 -7.32
N VAL A 225 12.84 29.42 -6.78
CA VAL A 225 13.18 29.33 -5.35
C VAL A 225 12.88 30.66 -4.63
N ASP A 226 11.70 31.24 -4.91
CA ASP A 226 11.20 32.57 -4.50
C ASP A 226 11.93 33.80 -5.04
N GLY A 227 11.19 34.67 -5.75
CA GLY A 227 11.50 36.08 -5.91
C GLY A 227 10.60 36.93 -5.03
N ASN A 228 11.24 37.74 -4.17
CA ASN A 228 10.75 38.95 -3.51
C ASN A 228 9.34 39.06 -2.87
N ASN A 229 8.43 38.07 -2.83
CA ASN A 229 7.15 38.25 -2.12
C ASN A 229 6.28 37.01 -1.78
N ALA A 230 6.85 35.89 -1.32
CA ALA A 230 6.05 34.87 -0.64
C ALA A 230 6.74 34.36 0.62
N ASP A 231 5.93 33.95 1.58
CA ASP A 231 6.31 33.48 2.91
C ASP A 231 7.48 32.47 2.86
N PRO A 232 8.58 32.66 3.64
CA PRO A 232 9.66 31.68 3.74
C PRO A 232 9.20 30.28 4.22
N ALA A 233 7.93 30.12 4.58
CA ALA A 233 7.32 28.84 4.88
C ALA A 233 6.83 28.01 3.67
N SER A 234 6.65 28.52 2.44
CA SER A 234 6.21 27.72 1.27
C SER A 234 6.35 28.42 -0.12
N PRO A 235 7.44 28.21 -0.87
CA PRO A 235 7.48 28.58 -2.29
C PRO A 235 6.48 27.77 -3.13
N LEU A 236 6.03 28.39 -4.21
CA LEU A 236 5.05 27.90 -5.15
C LEU A 236 5.68 27.79 -6.55
N THR A 237 5.19 26.88 -7.38
CA THR A 237 5.49 26.87 -8.82
C THR A 237 4.32 27.47 -9.58
N ASP A 238 4.60 28.50 -10.39
CA ASP A 238 3.57 29.24 -11.12
C ASP A 238 3.24 28.52 -12.43
N LEU A 239 1.95 28.35 -12.69
CA LEU A 239 1.43 27.98 -14.00
C LEU A 239 1.03 29.26 -14.73
N ILE A 240 1.73 29.55 -15.83
CA ILE A 240 1.71 30.84 -16.54
C ILE A 240 1.15 30.61 -17.95
N ASP A 241 0.30 31.53 -18.43
CA ASP A 241 -0.13 31.55 -19.82
C ASP A 241 1.08 31.77 -20.74
N SER A 242 1.33 30.85 -21.67
CA SER A 242 2.50 30.88 -22.56
C SER A 242 2.52 32.08 -23.52
N MET A 243 1.38 32.75 -23.70
CA MET A 243 1.20 33.89 -24.61
C MET A 243 1.10 35.22 -23.87
N ASN A 244 1.05 35.22 -22.54
CA ASN A 244 0.99 36.41 -21.70
C ASN A 244 1.58 36.11 -20.31
N PHE A 245 2.84 36.48 -20.08
CA PHE A 245 3.54 36.17 -18.84
C PHE A 245 2.98 36.89 -17.61
N SER A 246 2.13 37.91 -17.81
CA SER A 246 1.42 38.58 -16.70
C SER A 246 0.20 37.81 -16.21
N MET A 247 -0.24 36.77 -16.94
CA MET A 247 -1.41 35.96 -16.59
C MET A 247 -0.98 34.66 -15.93
N ARG A 248 -1.09 34.62 -14.60
CA ARG A 248 -0.95 33.39 -13.81
C ARG A 248 -2.28 32.67 -13.73
N LEU A 249 -2.29 31.41 -14.13
CA LEU A 249 -3.46 30.56 -14.19
C LEU A 249 -3.59 29.67 -12.95
N GLY A 250 -2.46 29.37 -12.30
CA GLY A 250 -2.41 28.52 -11.12
C GLY A 250 -1.09 28.64 -10.34
N SER A 251 -1.06 28.01 -9.17
CA SER A 251 0.09 28.04 -8.25
C SER A 251 0.19 26.72 -7.52
N LEU A 252 1.23 25.95 -7.76
CA LEU A 252 1.41 24.63 -7.15
C LEU A 252 2.02 24.77 -5.75
N PRO A 253 1.33 24.35 -4.67
CA PRO A 253 1.84 24.43 -3.30
C PRO A 253 2.86 23.32 -2.97
N ILE A 254 3.98 23.31 -3.69
CA ILE A 254 5.03 22.28 -3.59
C ILE A 254 5.96 22.48 -2.38
N GLY A 255 6.08 23.71 -1.88
CA GLY A 255 6.93 24.05 -0.74
C GLY A 255 8.40 24.26 -1.10
N ALA A 256 9.24 24.45 -0.07
CA ALA A 256 10.64 24.92 -0.18
C ALA A 256 11.48 24.17 -1.23
N GLN A 257 12.07 24.90 -2.18
CA GLN A 257 13.01 24.37 -3.20
C GLN A 257 12.33 23.41 -4.19
N PRO A 258 11.39 23.91 -5.02
CA PRO A 258 10.95 23.15 -6.19
C PRO A 258 12.15 22.87 -7.10
N SER A 259 12.09 21.76 -7.83
CA SER A 259 13.21 21.31 -8.65
C SER A 259 12.79 21.04 -10.09
N PHE A 260 12.55 19.78 -10.44
CA PHE A 260 12.14 19.36 -11.76
C PHE A 260 10.65 19.03 -11.77
N LEU A 261 10.03 19.20 -12.94
CA LEU A 261 8.65 18.80 -13.15
C LEU A 261 8.43 18.28 -14.57
N THR A 262 7.29 17.65 -14.81
CA THR A 262 6.79 17.35 -16.15
C THR A 262 5.27 17.40 -16.18
N PHE A 263 4.70 17.72 -17.33
CA PHE A 263 3.26 17.54 -17.59
C PHE A 263 2.97 16.07 -17.95
N SER A 264 1.76 15.60 -17.67
CA SER A 264 1.20 14.42 -18.34
C SER A 264 1.04 14.70 -19.84
N PRO A 265 0.98 13.66 -20.69
CA PRO A 265 0.84 13.84 -22.15
C PRO A 265 -0.44 14.58 -22.58
N ASP A 266 -1.48 14.55 -21.75
CA ASP A 266 -2.75 15.26 -21.94
C ASP A 266 -2.80 16.62 -21.21
N ASP A 267 -1.69 17.02 -20.59
CA ASP A 267 -1.53 18.24 -19.79
C ASP A 267 -2.46 18.38 -18.57
N GLY A 268 -3.22 17.34 -18.21
CA GLY A 268 -4.13 17.34 -17.06
C GLY A 268 -3.45 17.29 -15.69
N VAL A 269 -2.19 16.80 -15.64
CA VAL A 269 -1.42 16.64 -14.39
C VAL A 269 -0.05 17.29 -14.51
N VAL A 270 0.37 17.95 -13.43
CA VAL A 270 1.78 18.32 -13.21
C VAL A 270 2.39 17.38 -12.18
N TYR A 271 3.44 16.67 -12.60
CA TYR A 271 4.31 15.89 -11.72
C TYR A 271 5.46 16.79 -11.30
N GLU A 272 5.52 17.19 -10.05
CA GLU A 272 6.54 18.10 -9.56
C GLU A 272 7.28 17.54 -8.34
N HIS A 273 8.61 17.67 -8.39
CA HIS A 273 9.49 17.26 -7.32
C HIS A 273 10.03 18.45 -6.54
N ARG A 274 10.10 18.30 -5.22
CA ARG A 274 10.78 19.21 -4.30
C ARG A 274 12.13 18.62 -3.91
N ALA A 275 13.22 19.38 -3.99
CA ALA A 275 14.54 18.91 -3.59
C ALA A 275 14.53 18.38 -2.13
N GLY A 276 15.07 17.18 -1.92
CA GLY A 276 15.10 16.51 -0.61
C GLY A 276 13.78 15.84 -0.22
N ALA A 277 12.78 15.76 -1.10
CA ALA A 277 11.57 15.00 -0.88
C ALA A 277 11.68 13.60 -1.50
N GLN A 278 11.37 12.54 -0.73
CA GLN A 278 11.27 11.18 -1.27
C GLN A 278 9.93 10.92 -1.96
N GLN A 279 9.43 11.90 -2.73
CA GLN A 279 8.19 11.81 -3.46
C GLN A 279 8.12 12.81 -4.61
N VAL A 280 7.33 12.49 -5.63
CA VAL A 280 6.83 13.45 -6.63
C VAL A 280 5.40 13.79 -6.25
N SER A 281 5.09 15.08 -6.11
CA SER A 281 3.72 15.56 -5.88
C SER A 281 2.97 15.66 -7.21
N LEU A 282 1.69 15.29 -7.20
CA LEU A 282 0.82 15.33 -8.38
C LEU A 282 -0.25 16.40 -8.19
N PHE A 283 -0.30 17.35 -9.11
CA PHE A 283 -1.25 18.45 -9.10
C PHE A 283 -2.17 18.37 -10.31
N ASP A 284 -3.44 18.69 -10.09
CA ASP A 284 -4.36 18.94 -11.19
C ASP A 284 -3.99 20.28 -11.84
N THR A 285 -3.75 20.27 -13.15
CA THR A 285 -3.28 21.46 -13.87
C THR A 285 -4.31 22.59 -13.87
N ALA A 286 -5.61 22.27 -13.87
CA ALA A 286 -6.69 23.25 -13.97
C ALA A 286 -6.99 23.92 -12.62
N THR A 287 -6.93 23.17 -11.52
CA THR A 287 -7.19 23.70 -10.17
C THR A 287 -5.94 24.11 -9.41
N ALA A 288 -4.76 23.64 -9.85
CA ALA A 288 -3.48 23.74 -9.14
C ALA A 288 -3.50 23.07 -7.74
N GLU A 289 -4.47 22.20 -7.48
CA GLU A 289 -4.57 21.47 -6.21
C GLU A 289 -3.79 20.15 -6.28
N GLN A 290 -3.05 19.86 -5.21
CA GLN A 290 -2.41 18.55 -5.07
C GLN A 290 -3.49 17.51 -4.76
N PHE A 291 -3.56 16.45 -5.57
CA PHE A 291 -4.50 15.35 -5.33
C PHE A 291 -3.80 14.04 -4.93
N SER A 292 -2.50 13.92 -5.18
CA SER A 292 -1.73 12.71 -4.84
C SER A 292 -0.22 12.99 -4.70
N ALA A 293 0.53 11.96 -4.33
CA ALA A 293 1.99 11.93 -4.37
C ALA A 293 2.47 10.50 -4.69
N LEU A 294 3.49 10.39 -5.53
CA LEU A 294 4.17 9.15 -5.86
C LEU A 294 5.43 9.03 -4.98
N PRO A 295 5.52 8.03 -4.09
CA PRO A 295 6.73 7.78 -3.30
C PRO A 295 7.91 7.43 -4.20
N LEU A 296 9.09 7.98 -3.88
CA LEU A 296 10.33 7.70 -4.57
C LEU A 296 11.34 7.00 -3.64
N LEU A 297 12.25 6.24 -4.23
CA LEU A 297 13.38 5.68 -3.51
C LEU A 297 14.50 6.70 -3.22
N ASN A 298 14.60 7.76 -4.03
CA ASN A 298 15.63 8.80 -3.94
C ASN A 298 14.97 10.17 -3.72
N ASP A 299 15.71 11.10 -3.11
CA ASP A 299 15.26 12.46 -2.77
C ASP A 299 15.93 13.57 -3.59
N THR A 300 16.88 13.20 -4.45
CA THR A 300 17.57 14.08 -5.40
C THR A 300 17.31 13.61 -6.82
N LEU A 301 16.75 14.51 -7.63
CA LEU A 301 16.44 14.26 -9.03
C LEU A 301 17.29 15.16 -9.91
N SER A 302 17.54 14.72 -11.14
CA SER A 302 18.20 15.48 -12.21
C SER A 302 17.24 15.82 -13.36
N ASP A 303 16.19 15.00 -13.58
CA ASP A 303 15.08 15.28 -14.50
C ASP A 303 13.96 14.25 -14.26
N LEU A 304 12.76 14.53 -14.78
CA LEU A 304 11.69 13.55 -14.91
C LEU A 304 10.89 13.79 -16.18
N ILE A 305 10.34 12.71 -16.76
CA ILE A 305 9.49 12.76 -17.95
C ILE A 305 8.48 11.63 -17.94
N THR A 306 7.32 11.84 -18.54
CA THR A 306 6.32 10.79 -18.78
C THR A 306 6.57 10.11 -20.13
N ASP A 307 6.14 8.85 -20.27
CA ASP A 307 6.02 8.25 -21.59
C ASP A 307 4.81 8.80 -22.35
N GLU A 308 4.73 8.51 -23.65
CA GLU A 308 3.63 8.98 -24.50
C GLU A 308 2.25 8.43 -24.14
N SER A 309 2.20 7.42 -23.27
CA SER A 309 0.93 6.89 -22.76
C SER A 309 0.47 7.53 -21.45
N GLY A 310 1.35 8.23 -20.74
CA GLY A 310 1.09 8.76 -19.41
C GLY A 310 1.02 7.68 -18.33
N ARG A 311 1.39 6.44 -18.65
CA ARG A 311 1.39 5.32 -17.71
C ARG A 311 2.67 5.28 -16.89
N TYR A 312 3.80 5.65 -17.47
CA TYR A 312 5.10 5.50 -16.83
C TYR A 312 5.76 6.85 -16.59
N LEU A 313 6.24 7.05 -15.38
CA LEU A 313 7.09 8.18 -15.02
C LEU A 313 8.54 7.73 -14.95
N PHE A 314 9.38 8.33 -15.78
CA PHE A 314 10.82 8.14 -15.80
C PHE A 314 11.44 9.20 -14.91
N VAL A 315 12.10 8.77 -13.84
CA VAL A 315 12.68 9.62 -12.80
C VAL A 315 14.18 9.40 -12.81
N ALA A 316 14.94 10.44 -13.16
CA ALA A 316 16.39 10.42 -13.08
C ALA A 316 16.86 10.97 -11.73
N SER A 317 17.73 10.23 -11.05
CA SER A 317 18.49 10.67 -9.89
C SER A 317 19.99 10.74 -10.24
N GLU A 318 20.83 11.13 -9.26
CA GLU A 318 22.28 11.22 -9.49
C GLU A 318 22.91 9.90 -9.98
N ASP A 319 22.38 8.77 -9.50
CA ASP A 319 22.98 7.45 -9.75
C ASP A 319 22.08 6.50 -10.58
N PHE A 320 20.77 6.76 -10.65
CA PHE A 320 19.82 5.81 -11.20
C PHE A 320 18.81 6.46 -12.14
N LEU A 321 18.34 5.65 -13.08
CA LEU A 321 17.08 5.85 -13.76
C LEU A 321 16.04 4.88 -13.18
N ASP A 322 15.01 5.43 -12.56
CA ASP A 322 13.86 4.70 -12.04
C ASP A 322 12.65 4.90 -12.94
N ILE A 323 11.90 3.83 -13.19
CA ILE A 323 10.65 3.87 -13.94
C ILE A 323 9.53 3.43 -13.02
N TYR A 324 8.58 4.32 -12.77
CA TYR A 324 7.41 4.07 -11.95
C TYR A 324 6.18 3.89 -12.84
N ASP A 325 5.39 2.86 -12.57
CA ASP A 325 4.08 2.68 -13.19
C ASP A 325 3.05 3.50 -12.37
N LEU A 326 2.51 4.55 -13.00
CA LEU A 326 1.48 5.42 -12.43
C LEU A 326 0.12 4.71 -12.30
N LEU A 327 0.04 3.50 -12.84
CA LEU A 327 -1.05 2.55 -12.74
C LEU A 327 -0.56 1.16 -12.33
N ALA A 328 0.57 1.08 -11.62
CA ALA A 328 1.20 -0.18 -11.22
C ALA A 328 0.16 -1.21 -10.78
N ASP A 329 0.36 -2.47 -11.20
CA ASP A 329 -0.41 -3.61 -10.71
C ASP A 329 -0.42 -3.53 -9.19
N VAL A 330 -1.50 -3.00 -8.66
CA VAL A 330 -1.70 -3.00 -7.23
C VAL A 330 -1.99 -4.47 -6.95
N THR A 331 -0.96 -5.24 -6.63
CA THR A 331 -1.14 -6.44 -5.79
C THR A 331 -1.55 -6.00 -4.39
N ALA A 332 -2.49 -5.06 -4.28
CA ALA A 332 -3.26 -4.83 -3.07
C ALA A 332 -4.37 -5.87 -3.12
N THR A 333 -4.28 -6.77 -2.16
CA THR A 333 -5.46 -7.50 -1.74
C THR A 333 -6.18 -6.61 -0.75
N PHE A 334 -7.39 -6.20 -1.09
CA PHE A 334 -8.29 -5.53 -0.18
C PHE A 334 -9.19 -6.57 0.48
N TYR A 335 -9.55 -6.33 1.73
CA TYR A 335 -10.39 -7.24 2.51
C TYR A 335 -11.71 -6.56 2.87
N GLY A 336 -12.76 -7.36 2.99
CA GLY A 336 -14.06 -6.95 3.50
C GLY A 336 -14.82 -8.14 4.09
N THR A 337 -15.95 -7.86 4.73
CA THR A 337 -16.83 -8.88 5.30
C THR A 337 -18.26 -8.63 4.81
N THR A 338 -18.99 -9.67 4.43
CA THR A 338 -20.41 -9.55 4.03
C THR A 338 -21.22 -8.86 5.12
N GLY A 339 -22.12 -7.95 4.75
CA GLY A 339 -22.97 -7.24 5.72
C GLY A 339 -22.29 -6.08 6.46
N GLU A 340 -20.99 -5.87 6.30
CA GLU A 340 -20.25 -4.74 6.88
C GLU A 340 -19.87 -3.69 5.83
N LEU A 341 -19.78 -2.42 6.26
CA LEU A 341 -19.35 -1.33 5.37
C LEU A 341 -17.87 -1.51 5.01
N THR A 342 -17.59 -1.72 3.73
CA THR A 342 -16.24 -1.81 3.15
C THR A 342 -15.94 -0.56 2.35
N SER A 343 -14.71 -0.03 2.43
CA SER A 343 -14.29 1.15 1.67
C SER A 343 -12.78 1.14 1.41
N PHE A 344 -12.35 1.38 0.18
CA PHE A 344 -10.92 1.47 -0.18
C PHE A 344 -10.67 2.41 -1.37
N GLN A 345 -9.52 3.08 -1.35
CA GLN A 345 -9.08 4.03 -2.37
C GLN A 345 -8.44 3.28 -3.55
N VAL A 346 -8.86 3.59 -4.78
CA VAL A 346 -8.18 3.11 -5.99
C VAL A 346 -6.99 4.04 -6.28
N PRO A 347 -5.74 3.53 -6.32
CA PRO A 347 -4.55 4.36 -6.47
C PRO A 347 -4.34 4.75 -7.94
N ILE A 348 -5.07 5.77 -8.39
CA ILE A 348 -4.93 6.35 -9.73
C ILE A 348 -3.97 7.55 -9.61
N LEU A 349 -2.76 7.44 -10.16
CA LEU A 349 -1.71 8.48 -10.08
C LEU A 349 -1.62 9.33 -11.36
N PHE A 350 -2.76 9.57 -12.00
CA PHE A 350 -2.94 10.45 -13.16
C PHE A 350 -4.41 10.92 -13.24
N GLN A 351 -4.77 11.80 -14.19
CA GLN A 351 -6.14 12.33 -14.35
C GLN A 351 -6.83 11.77 -15.62
N PRO A 352 -7.40 10.56 -15.56
CA PRO A 352 -8.16 10.00 -16.68
C PRO A 352 -9.47 10.76 -16.92
N THR A 353 -9.88 10.90 -18.19
CA THR A 353 -11.21 11.44 -18.54
C THR A 353 -12.32 10.37 -18.56
N THR A 354 -11.94 9.08 -18.53
CA THR A 354 -12.84 7.94 -18.39
C THR A 354 -12.26 6.93 -17.41
N ILE A 355 -13.08 6.44 -16.48
CA ILE A 355 -12.74 5.29 -15.63
C ILE A 355 -13.90 4.31 -15.66
N ASP A 356 -13.58 3.05 -15.90
CA ASP A 356 -14.50 1.92 -15.82
C ASP A 356 -13.96 0.92 -14.80
N VAL A 357 -14.81 0.50 -13.87
CA VAL A 357 -14.46 -0.47 -12.83
C VAL A 357 -15.42 -1.65 -12.93
N THR A 358 -14.88 -2.82 -13.22
CA THR A 358 -15.65 -4.05 -13.43
C THR A 358 -15.19 -5.15 -12.47
N GLY A 359 -16.01 -6.18 -12.27
CA GLY A 359 -15.68 -7.29 -11.36
C GLY A 359 -15.91 -7.02 -9.87
N LEU A 360 -16.57 -5.91 -9.52
CA LEU A 360 -16.96 -5.62 -8.13
C LEU A 360 -17.95 -6.68 -7.59
N PRO A 361 -17.76 -7.17 -6.36
CA PRO A 361 -18.76 -8.01 -5.70
C PRO A 361 -20.06 -7.26 -5.49
N ALA A 362 -21.17 -8.00 -5.44
CA ALA A 362 -22.48 -7.43 -5.23
C ALA A 362 -22.52 -6.63 -3.91
N GLY A 363 -23.06 -5.41 -3.97
CA GLY A 363 -23.17 -4.51 -2.83
C GLY A 363 -22.05 -3.47 -2.70
N LEU A 364 -20.98 -3.59 -3.49
CA LEU A 364 -19.97 -2.54 -3.65
C LEU A 364 -20.20 -1.70 -4.91
N THR A 365 -19.79 -0.44 -4.85
CA THR A 365 -19.87 0.53 -5.94
C THR A 365 -18.59 1.36 -6.02
N PHE A 366 -18.22 1.78 -7.23
CA PHE A 366 -17.13 2.73 -7.44
C PHE A 366 -17.67 4.15 -7.58
N ASP A 367 -17.08 5.09 -6.83
CA ASP A 367 -17.32 6.52 -6.95
C ASP A 367 -16.18 7.16 -7.73
N ASP A 368 -16.49 7.63 -8.94
CA ASP A 368 -15.52 8.27 -9.82
C ASP A 368 -15.08 9.66 -9.31
N ALA A 369 -15.85 10.37 -8.49
CA ALA A 369 -15.40 11.66 -7.96
C ALA A 369 -14.28 11.48 -6.91
N THR A 370 -14.43 10.46 -6.07
CA THR A 370 -13.51 10.19 -4.95
C THR A 370 -12.47 9.12 -5.29
N LYS A 371 -12.65 8.40 -6.40
CA LYS A 371 -11.89 7.19 -6.79
C LYS A 371 -11.92 6.12 -5.70
N VAL A 372 -13.04 6.01 -4.98
CA VAL A 372 -13.23 5.06 -3.87
C VAL A 372 -14.19 3.95 -4.29
N ILE A 373 -13.84 2.71 -3.98
CA ILE A 373 -14.80 1.60 -3.97
C ILE A 373 -15.38 1.49 -2.56
N SER A 374 -16.70 1.56 -2.43
CA SER A 374 -17.38 1.45 -1.13
C SER A 374 -18.76 0.81 -1.22
N GLY A 375 -19.24 0.28 -0.10
CA GLY A 375 -20.56 -0.32 0.02
C GLY A 375 -20.62 -1.42 1.07
N ILE A 376 -21.71 -2.19 1.07
CA ILE A 376 -21.88 -3.35 1.95
C ILE A 376 -21.94 -4.59 1.06
N PRO A 377 -20.89 -5.42 1.01
CA PRO A 377 -20.88 -6.59 0.17
C PRO A 377 -21.91 -7.61 0.68
N ILE A 378 -22.57 -8.30 -0.26
CA ILE A 378 -23.60 -9.32 0.05
C ILE A 378 -23.22 -10.72 -0.43
N GLU A 379 -22.01 -10.87 -0.96
CA GLU A 379 -21.45 -12.12 -1.47
C GLU A 379 -20.00 -12.23 -1.00
N ASP A 380 -19.65 -13.37 -0.40
CA ASP A 380 -18.30 -13.73 0.00
C ASP A 380 -17.51 -14.36 -1.16
N GLY A 381 -16.18 -14.34 -1.08
CA GLY A 381 -15.29 -14.92 -2.08
C GLY A 381 -14.10 -14.04 -2.44
N THR A 382 -13.32 -14.48 -3.42
CA THR A 382 -12.22 -13.70 -4.00
C THR A 382 -12.63 -13.18 -5.38
N PHE A 383 -12.58 -11.86 -5.55
CA PHE A 383 -13.02 -11.14 -6.74
C PHE A 383 -11.83 -10.47 -7.42
N GLU A 384 -11.78 -10.60 -8.74
CA GLU A 384 -10.83 -9.89 -9.60
C GLU A 384 -11.52 -8.60 -10.09
N VAL A 385 -11.07 -7.45 -9.58
CA VAL A 385 -11.63 -6.14 -9.93
C VAL A 385 -10.74 -5.49 -10.98
N VAL A 386 -11.28 -5.21 -12.15
CA VAL A 386 -10.55 -4.63 -13.28
C VAL A 386 -10.87 -3.15 -13.38
N VAL A 387 -9.85 -2.31 -13.21
CA VAL A 387 -9.93 -0.85 -13.36
C VAL A 387 -9.34 -0.47 -14.70
N THR A 388 -10.14 0.13 -15.57
CA THR A 388 -9.69 0.70 -16.85
C THR A 388 -9.82 2.21 -16.77
N ALA A 389 -8.70 2.91 -16.85
CA ALA A 389 -8.63 4.36 -16.76
C ALA A 389 -7.97 4.90 -18.04
N GLY A 390 -8.53 5.94 -18.64
CA GLY A 390 -8.09 6.42 -19.95
C GLY A 390 -8.68 7.75 -20.35
N ASP A 391 -8.32 8.19 -21.56
CA ASP A 391 -8.85 9.34 -22.25
C ASP A 391 -9.46 9.01 -23.62
N ALA A 392 -9.88 10.04 -24.37
CA ALA A 392 -10.48 9.89 -25.69
C ALA A 392 -9.56 9.21 -26.73
N THR A 393 -8.27 9.12 -26.44
CA THR A 393 -7.23 8.58 -27.33
C THR A 393 -6.62 7.28 -26.82
N ARG A 394 -6.69 6.98 -25.52
CA ARG A 394 -6.00 5.84 -24.89
C ARG A 394 -6.75 5.29 -23.67
N ALA A 395 -6.59 4.00 -23.37
CA ALA A 395 -7.06 3.40 -22.12
C ALA A 395 -6.00 2.45 -21.55
N VAL A 396 -5.84 2.44 -20.23
CA VAL A 396 -4.92 1.59 -19.49
C VAL A 396 -5.71 0.80 -18.47
N THR A 397 -5.38 -0.50 -18.31
CA THR A 397 -6.09 -1.41 -17.41
C THR A 397 -5.16 -1.94 -16.33
N ALA A 398 -5.67 -2.01 -15.10
CA ALA A 398 -5.05 -2.63 -13.92
C ALA A 398 -6.03 -3.60 -13.25
N THR A 399 -5.51 -4.59 -12.52
CA THR A 399 -6.30 -5.61 -11.83
C THR A 399 -6.03 -5.56 -10.32
N LEU A 400 -7.09 -5.56 -9.53
CA LEU A 400 -7.06 -5.59 -8.06
C LEU A 400 -7.66 -6.92 -7.56
N THR A 401 -7.18 -7.42 -6.43
CA THR A 401 -7.77 -8.58 -5.76
C THR A 401 -8.59 -8.10 -4.56
N LEU A 402 -9.84 -8.55 -4.46
CA LEU A 402 -10.72 -8.24 -3.34
C LEU A 402 -11.20 -9.53 -2.70
N VAL A 403 -10.95 -9.71 -1.40
CA VAL A 403 -11.35 -10.91 -0.64
C VAL A 403 -12.45 -10.52 0.34
N ILE A 404 -13.66 -11.04 0.15
CA ILE A 404 -14.79 -10.85 1.05
C ILE A 404 -14.99 -12.11 1.88
N TYR A 405 -14.96 -11.98 3.21
CA TYR A 405 -15.23 -13.06 4.14
C TYR A 405 -16.73 -13.11 4.53
N PRO A 406 -17.29 -14.30 4.84
CA PRO A 406 -18.66 -14.42 5.36
C PRO A 406 -18.81 -13.83 6.77
N ASP A 407 -20.01 -13.39 7.19
CA ASP A 407 -20.26 -12.83 8.54
C ASP A 407 -20.59 -13.93 9.57
N GLU A 408 -19.61 -14.78 9.86
CA GLU A 408 -19.73 -15.85 10.86
C GLU A 408 -18.97 -15.49 12.15
N ARG A 409 -19.68 -15.33 13.27
CA ARG A 409 -19.07 -14.89 14.54
C ARG A 409 -19.36 -15.88 15.68
N ALA A 410 -18.34 -16.53 16.23
CA ALA A 410 -18.42 -17.09 17.59
C ALA A 410 -18.16 -15.95 18.60
N GLN A 411 -19.18 -15.54 19.36
CA GLN A 411 -19.12 -14.32 20.18
C GLN A 411 -18.71 -14.55 21.64
N ASN A 412 -19.01 -15.73 22.19
CA ASN A 412 -18.75 -16.07 23.59
C ASN A 412 -18.51 -17.56 23.72
N ILE A 413 -17.56 -17.90 24.58
CA ILE A 413 -17.36 -19.27 25.02
C ILE A 413 -17.13 -19.28 26.54
N SER A 414 -17.94 -20.06 27.24
CA SER A 414 -17.98 -20.13 28.70
C SER A 414 -17.89 -21.58 29.16
N THR A 415 -17.05 -21.90 30.15
CA THR A 415 -16.97 -23.29 30.64
C THR A 415 -17.08 -23.34 32.15
N ARG A 416 -18.05 -24.12 32.63
CA ARG A 416 -18.25 -24.41 34.05
C ARG A 416 -17.57 -25.74 34.39
N ALA A 417 -16.65 -25.70 35.34
CA ALA A 417 -15.92 -26.89 35.77
C ALA A 417 -15.42 -26.75 37.22
N ASN A 418 -14.99 -27.88 37.79
CA ASN A 418 -14.29 -27.92 39.06
C ASN A 418 -12.87 -27.30 38.93
N VAL A 419 -12.59 -26.32 39.77
CA VAL A 419 -11.27 -25.70 39.97
C VAL A 419 -10.56 -26.40 41.14
N GLY A 420 -9.49 -27.11 40.83
CA GLY A 420 -8.62 -27.77 41.81
C GLY A 420 -7.34 -26.98 42.11
N VAL A 421 -6.37 -27.66 42.73
CA VAL A 421 -5.04 -27.10 43.07
C VAL A 421 -3.92 -27.70 42.22
N GLY A 422 -2.73 -27.09 42.26
CA GLY A 422 -1.58 -27.55 41.49
C GLY A 422 -1.85 -27.52 39.98
N TYR A 423 -1.91 -28.70 39.36
CA TYR A 423 -2.17 -28.88 37.92
C TYR A 423 -3.67 -28.95 37.56
N HIS A 424 -4.57 -29.10 38.55
CA HIS A 424 -6.02 -29.26 38.36
C HIS A 424 -6.78 -27.93 38.31
N VAL A 425 -6.10 -26.84 37.97
CA VAL A 425 -6.74 -25.53 37.81
C VAL A 425 -7.54 -25.47 36.51
N LEU A 426 -8.56 -24.61 36.48
CA LEU A 426 -9.36 -24.39 35.28
C LEU A 426 -8.56 -23.52 34.32
N ILE A 427 -8.35 -24.02 33.09
CA ILE A 427 -7.63 -23.28 32.05
C ILE A 427 -8.49 -23.16 30.81
N ALA A 428 -8.80 -21.94 30.41
CA ALA A 428 -9.45 -21.62 29.14
C ALA A 428 -8.39 -21.10 28.16
N GLY A 429 -8.15 -21.83 27.07
CA GLY A 429 -7.30 -21.42 25.96
C GLY A 429 -8.14 -20.82 24.83
N PHE A 430 -7.66 -19.74 24.21
CA PHE A 430 -8.31 -19.10 23.08
C PHE A 430 -7.28 -18.61 22.05
N ILE A 431 -7.72 -18.50 20.79
CA ILE A 431 -6.91 -17.98 19.69
C ILE A 431 -7.56 -16.70 19.16
N VAL A 432 -6.76 -15.64 19.11
CA VAL A 432 -7.07 -14.41 18.39
C VAL A 432 -6.57 -14.63 16.96
N SER A 433 -7.49 -14.68 15.99
CA SER A 433 -7.19 -14.90 14.57
C SER A 433 -7.57 -13.68 13.73
N GLY A 434 -6.89 -13.44 12.61
CA GLY A 434 -7.04 -12.23 11.78
C GLY A 434 -5.73 -11.42 11.72
N ALA A 435 -5.75 -10.26 11.06
CA ALA A 435 -4.58 -9.37 10.96
C ALA A 435 -4.51 -8.34 12.10
N ASP A 436 -5.66 -8.01 12.71
CA ASP A 436 -5.77 -6.90 13.65
C ASP A 436 -5.82 -7.32 15.13
N VAL A 437 -5.46 -6.37 16.00
CA VAL A 437 -5.59 -6.46 17.46
C VAL A 437 -7.08 -6.47 17.86
N GLN A 438 -7.46 -7.34 18.79
CA GLN A 438 -8.84 -7.49 19.26
C GLN A 438 -9.01 -7.09 20.73
N ASP A 439 -10.12 -6.43 21.05
CA ASP A 439 -10.52 -6.16 22.43
C ASP A 439 -11.25 -7.36 23.03
N ILE A 440 -10.59 -8.03 23.98
CA ILE A 440 -11.04 -9.26 24.63
C ILE A 440 -11.33 -9.00 26.10
N VAL A 441 -12.48 -9.46 26.57
CA VAL A 441 -12.83 -9.54 27.99
C VAL A 441 -12.73 -10.99 28.46
N MET A 442 -11.98 -11.22 29.53
CA MET A 442 -11.84 -12.53 30.17
C MET A 442 -12.32 -12.41 31.61
N ARG A 443 -13.13 -13.34 32.11
CA ARG A 443 -13.64 -13.30 33.49
C ARG A 443 -13.74 -14.67 34.13
N GLY A 444 -13.61 -14.69 35.45
CA GLY A 444 -13.81 -15.87 36.29
C GLY A 444 -15.00 -15.67 37.22
N ILE A 445 -16.11 -16.34 36.96
CA ILE A 445 -17.36 -16.17 37.73
C ILE A 445 -17.54 -17.37 38.64
N ALA A 446 -17.77 -17.14 39.93
CA ALA A 446 -18.11 -18.21 40.86
C ALA A 446 -19.17 -17.75 41.88
N PRO A 447 -18.92 -16.83 42.83
CA PRO A 447 -19.95 -16.37 43.76
C PRO A 447 -21.23 -15.86 43.08
N SER A 448 -21.11 -15.19 41.93
CA SER A 448 -22.26 -14.64 41.21
C SER A 448 -23.10 -15.69 40.52
N LEU A 449 -22.62 -16.91 40.31
CA LEU A 449 -23.41 -18.01 39.75
C LEU A 449 -24.60 -18.39 40.67
N GLY A 450 -24.44 -18.24 41.99
CA GLY A 450 -25.49 -18.55 42.97
C GLY A 450 -26.56 -17.45 43.13
N SER A 451 -26.42 -16.31 42.46
CA SER A 451 -27.30 -15.15 42.64
C SER A 451 -28.64 -15.23 41.88
N GLY A 452 -28.79 -16.20 40.97
CA GLY A 452 -29.96 -16.37 40.09
C GLY A 452 -31.11 -17.23 40.64
N GLY A 453 -31.04 -17.71 41.89
CA GLY A 453 -32.10 -18.49 42.53
C GLY A 453 -31.96 -20.01 42.47
N GLU A 454 -31.02 -20.54 41.66
CA GLU A 454 -30.59 -21.93 41.70
C GLU A 454 -29.34 -22.07 42.58
N SER A 455 -29.37 -22.98 43.55
CA SER A 455 -28.21 -23.25 44.42
C SER A 455 -27.24 -24.18 43.70
N ILE A 456 -26.11 -23.63 43.24
CA ILE A 456 -24.98 -24.44 42.75
C ILE A 456 -24.10 -24.76 43.97
N PRO A 457 -23.98 -26.04 44.38
CA PRO A 457 -23.14 -26.41 45.51
C PRO A 457 -21.65 -26.21 45.21
N GLY A 458 -20.87 -25.86 46.24
CA GLY A 458 -19.40 -25.89 46.15
C GLY A 458 -18.75 -24.81 45.27
N LEU A 459 -19.40 -23.65 45.10
CA LEU A 459 -18.81 -22.51 44.38
C LEU A 459 -17.49 -22.06 44.99
N LEU A 460 -16.56 -21.65 44.13
CA LEU A 460 -15.28 -21.09 44.57
C LEU A 460 -15.49 -19.70 45.17
N ASP A 461 -15.19 -19.53 46.47
CA ASP A 461 -15.51 -18.30 47.20
C ASP A 461 -14.73 -17.06 46.72
N ASN A 462 -13.48 -17.25 46.28
CA ASN A 462 -12.59 -16.17 45.87
C ASN A 462 -11.68 -16.61 44.70
N PRO A 463 -12.16 -16.49 43.44
CA PRO A 463 -11.39 -16.79 42.25
C PRO A 463 -10.32 -15.72 41.92
N THR A 464 -9.26 -16.15 41.26
CA THR A 464 -8.23 -15.31 40.62
C THR A 464 -8.12 -15.71 39.16
N LEU A 465 -7.72 -14.77 38.30
CA LEU A 465 -7.57 -14.95 36.86
C LEU A 465 -6.16 -14.52 36.45
N THR A 466 -5.44 -15.36 35.71
CA THR A 466 -4.12 -15.01 35.14
C THR A 466 -4.08 -15.32 33.65
N LEU A 467 -3.67 -14.35 32.85
CA LEU A 467 -3.54 -14.43 31.39
C LEU A 467 -2.08 -14.67 30.98
N TYR A 468 -1.88 -15.65 30.09
CA TYR A 468 -0.59 -16.01 29.51
C TYR A 468 -0.62 -15.93 27.99
N ASN A 469 0.51 -15.58 27.38
CA ASN A 469 0.73 -15.68 25.93
C ASN A 469 1.28 -17.06 25.53
N PHE A 470 1.52 -17.29 24.23
CA PHE A 470 2.03 -18.55 23.69
C PHE A 470 3.43 -18.94 24.18
N LEU A 471 4.23 -17.96 24.63
CA LEU A 471 5.56 -18.20 25.23
C LEU A 471 5.45 -18.64 26.70
N GLY A 472 4.24 -18.66 27.27
CA GLY A 472 4.00 -18.95 28.68
C GLY A 472 4.28 -17.76 29.60
N GLU A 473 4.45 -16.56 29.06
CA GLU A 473 4.67 -15.35 29.84
C GLU A 473 3.34 -14.81 30.39
N GLN A 474 3.33 -14.42 31.66
CA GLN A 474 2.18 -13.77 32.27
C GLN A 474 2.06 -12.32 31.75
N ILE A 475 0.95 -12.01 31.10
CA ILE A 475 0.67 -10.69 30.50
C ILE A 475 -0.52 -9.98 31.15
N GLY A 476 -1.15 -10.60 32.14
CA GLY A 476 -2.17 -9.98 32.97
C GLY A 476 -2.59 -10.88 34.12
N SER A 477 -3.05 -10.30 35.21
CA SER A 477 -3.70 -11.02 36.29
C SER A 477 -4.69 -10.11 37.00
N ASN A 478 -5.72 -10.70 37.57
CA ASN A 478 -6.67 -10.00 38.42
C ASN A 478 -7.31 -10.96 39.44
N ASP A 479 -7.68 -10.44 40.61
CA ASP A 479 -8.47 -11.10 41.67
C ASP A 479 -9.71 -10.28 42.09
N ASP A 480 -9.88 -9.06 41.56
CA ASP A 480 -11.08 -8.25 41.70
C ASP A 480 -11.32 -7.42 40.43
N TRP A 481 -12.43 -7.61 39.72
CA TRP A 481 -12.65 -6.94 38.44
C TRP A 481 -12.57 -5.40 38.51
N GLN A 482 -12.80 -4.83 39.69
CA GLN A 482 -12.82 -3.39 39.93
C GLN A 482 -11.44 -2.75 39.85
N SER A 483 -10.37 -3.51 40.11
CA SER A 483 -8.99 -3.04 40.04
C SER A 483 -8.39 -3.11 38.63
N ASP A 484 -9.10 -3.67 37.64
CA ASP A 484 -8.59 -3.67 36.27
C ASP A 484 -8.47 -2.25 35.72
N ARG A 485 -7.37 -1.98 35.00
CA ARG A 485 -7.08 -0.68 34.37
C ARG A 485 -8.17 -0.18 33.41
N ARG A 486 -9.08 -1.07 32.98
CA ARG A 486 -10.21 -0.79 32.09
C ARG A 486 -11.54 -1.21 32.73
N ALA A 487 -11.68 -1.10 34.06
CA ALA A 487 -12.93 -1.35 34.77
C ALA A 487 -14.14 -0.56 34.20
N ASP A 488 -13.95 0.69 33.78
CA ASP A 488 -15.01 1.49 33.12
C ASP A 488 -15.49 0.86 31.81
N ALA A 489 -14.58 0.27 31.03
CA ALA A 489 -14.93 -0.42 29.79
C ALA A 489 -15.62 -1.77 30.06
N LEU A 490 -15.21 -2.48 31.13
CA LEU A 490 -15.92 -3.68 31.61
C LEU A 490 -17.36 -3.36 31.99
N ILE A 491 -17.60 -2.25 32.71
CA ILE A 491 -18.95 -1.78 33.05
C ILE A 491 -19.73 -1.42 31.78
N SER A 492 -19.12 -0.64 30.88
CA SER A 492 -19.76 -0.17 29.65
C SER A 492 -20.12 -1.31 28.70
N SER A 493 -19.35 -2.40 28.70
CA SER A 493 -19.65 -3.62 27.92
C SER A 493 -20.82 -4.44 28.48
N GLY A 494 -21.24 -4.18 29.73
CA GLY A 494 -22.23 -4.99 30.44
C GLY A 494 -21.68 -6.33 30.97
N LEU A 495 -20.38 -6.59 30.84
CA LEU A 495 -19.75 -7.86 31.24
C LEU A 495 -19.08 -7.83 32.62
N ALA A 496 -19.09 -6.68 33.32
CA ALA A 496 -18.57 -6.56 34.68
C ALA A 496 -19.21 -7.60 35.62
N PRO A 497 -18.41 -8.42 36.33
CA PRO A 497 -18.92 -9.32 37.36
C PRO A 497 -19.74 -8.59 38.43
N THR A 498 -20.76 -9.25 38.97
CA THR A 498 -21.63 -8.63 40.00
C THR A 498 -21.06 -8.76 41.41
N ASN A 499 -20.16 -9.72 41.65
CA ASN A 499 -19.46 -9.86 42.93
C ASN A 499 -18.07 -9.19 42.85
N PRO A 500 -17.68 -8.37 43.84
CA PRO A 500 -16.38 -7.70 43.84
C PRO A 500 -15.18 -8.64 44.00
N LEU A 501 -15.37 -9.89 44.45
CA LEU A 501 -14.30 -10.91 44.55
C LEU A 501 -14.08 -11.69 43.26
N GLU A 502 -14.79 -11.35 42.18
CA GLU A 502 -14.64 -12.04 40.90
C GLU A 502 -13.67 -11.28 39.99
N PRO A 503 -12.69 -11.96 39.38
CA PRO A 503 -11.71 -11.33 38.51
C PRO A 503 -12.25 -11.13 37.10
N ALA A 504 -11.87 -10.01 36.48
CA ALA A 504 -12.02 -9.80 35.05
C ALA A 504 -10.85 -8.99 34.47
N LEU A 505 -10.50 -9.27 33.23
CA LEU A 505 -9.47 -8.55 32.47
C LEU A 505 -10.06 -8.06 31.15
N TYR A 506 -9.82 -6.79 30.82
CA TYR A 506 -10.06 -6.25 29.49
C TYR A 506 -8.71 -5.98 28.80
N ARG A 507 -8.40 -6.66 27.69
CA ARG A 507 -7.12 -6.50 26.98
C ARG A 507 -7.32 -6.41 25.46
N SER A 508 -6.57 -5.50 24.84
CA SER A 508 -6.37 -5.48 23.40
C SER A 508 -5.23 -6.45 23.08
N LEU A 509 -5.52 -7.57 22.39
CA LEU A 509 -4.59 -8.67 22.13
C LEU A 509 -4.35 -8.81 20.63
N ALA A 510 -3.08 -8.91 20.24
CA ALA A 510 -2.70 -9.18 18.86
C ALA A 510 -3.08 -10.62 18.46
N PRO A 511 -3.10 -10.95 17.15
CA PRO A 511 -3.29 -12.33 16.71
C PRO A 511 -2.29 -13.28 17.38
N GLY A 512 -2.78 -14.39 17.93
CA GLY A 512 -1.95 -15.32 18.70
C GLY A 512 -2.73 -16.26 19.62
N TYR A 513 -1.97 -17.11 20.32
CA TYR A 513 -2.48 -18.11 21.26
C TYR A 513 -2.38 -17.59 22.69
N TYR A 514 -3.47 -17.71 23.44
CA TYR A 514 -3.57 -17.23 24.81
C TYR A 514 -4.21 -18.28 25.72
N THR A 515 -3.85 -18.24 27.00
CA THR A 515 -4.52 -19.04 28.03
C THR A 515 -4.85 -18.22 29.26
N VAL A 516 -6.02 -18.47 29.82
CA VAL A 516 -6.49 -17.89 31.08
C VAL A 516 -6.57 -19.00 32.10
N GLN A 517 -5.89 -18.81 33.23
CA GLN A 517 -5.95 -19.72 34.38
C GLN A 517 -6.83 -19.13 35.47
N ILE A 518 -7.79 -19.92 35.96
CA ILE A 518 -8.60 -19.60 37.13
C ILE A 518 -8.16 -20.45 38.31
N ARG A 519 -7.90 -19.80 39.45
CA ARG A 519 -7.48 -20.45 40.70
C ARG A 519 -8.22 -19.87 41.90
N GLY A 520 -8.41 -20.65 42.96
CA GLY A 520 -8.82 -20.12 44.26
C GLY A 520 -7.69 -19.40 44.98
N VAL A 521 -7.97 -18.27 45.63
CA VAL A 521 -7.04 -17.64 46.58
C VAL A 521 -6.67 -18.65 47.66
N SER A 522 -5.38 -18.72 48.00
CA SER A 522 -4.81 -19.70 48.95
C SER A 522 -5.06 -21.17 48.60
N GLU A 523 -5.13 -21.49 47.30
CA GLU A 523 -5.35 -22.86 46.81
C GLU A 523 -6.67 -23.49 47.29
N THR A 524 -7.71 -22.66 47.41
CA THR A 524 -9.07 -23.16 47.62
C THR A 524 -9.60 -23.85 46.36
N MET A 525 -10.44 -24.86 46.56
CA MET A 525 -11.09 -25.62 45.48
C MET A 525 -12.57 -25.26 45.42
N GLY A 526 -13.18 -25.39 44.25
CA GLY A 526 -14.61 -25.17 44.07
C GLY A 526 -15.01 -25.09 42.60
N VAL A 527 -16.28 -24.81 42.34
CA VAL A 527 -16.82 -24.62 40.98
C VAL A 527 -16.66 -23.17 40.55
N ALA A 528 -16.15 -22.96 39.33
CA ALA A 528 -16.12 -21.65 38.69
C ALA A 528 -16.43 -21.76 37.20
N LEU A 529 -16.75 -20.61 36.60
CA LEU A 529 -16.99 -20.41 35.19
C LEU A 529 -15.84 -19.56 34.63
N ALA A 530 -15.14 -20.08 33.62
CA ALA A 530 -14.21 -19.30 32.81
C ALA A 530 -14.95 -18.77 31.58
N GLU A 531 -14.86 -17.48 31.30
CA GLU A 531 -15.51 -16.88 30.13
C GLU A 531 -14.56 -15.95 29.38
N VAL A 532 -14.64 -16.01 28.05
CA VAL A 532 -13.89 -15.15 27.14
C VAL A 532 -14.85 -14.57 26.11
N TYR A 533 -14.87 -13.24 26.02
CA TYR A 533 -15.73 -12.45 25.14
C TYR A 533 -14.87 -11.63 24.18
N ASN A 534 -15.20 -11.66 22.91
CA ASN A 534 -14.67 -10.70 21.93
C ASN A 534 -15.63 -9.51 21.81
N LEU A 535 -15.12 -8.31 22.05
CA LEU A 535 -15.89 -7.06 21.96
C LEU A 535 -15.57 -6.25 20.70
N GLY A 536 -14.65 -6.73 19.85
CA GLY A 536 -14.29 -6.10 18.59
C GLY A 536 -15.35 -6.28 17.49
N GLY A 537 -15.52 -5.26 16.66
CA GLY A 537 -16.35 -5.28 15.44
C GLY A 537 -15.51 -5.28 14.16
N GLY A 538 -14.32 -5.90 14.15
CA GLY A 538 -13.43 -6.00 12.98
C GLY A 538 -13.20 -7.45 12.54
N GLU A 539 -12.43 -7.65 11.45
CA GLU A 539 -12.20 -8.91 10.67
C GLU A 539 -11.61 -10.12 11.43
N SER A 540 -11.52 -10.04 12.75
CA SER A 540 -10.65 -10.84 13.58
C SER A 540 -11.54 -11.69 14.51
N ARG A 541 -11.52 -13.02 14.31
CA ARG A 541 -12.48 -13.99 14.91
C ARG A 541 -11.87 -14.70 16.13
N LEU A 542 -12.69 -15.13 17.09
CA LEU A 542 -12.32 -16.19 18.04
C LEU A 542 -12.46 -17.53 17.29
N ALA A 543 -11.37 -18.03 16.71
CA ALA A 543 -11.43 -19.23 15.88
C ALA A 543 -11.58 -20.52 16.70
N ASN A 544 -10.92 -20.59 17.85
CA ASN A 544 -10.81 -21.82 18.66
C ASN A 544 -10.90 -21.51 20.16
N LEU A 545 -11.67 -22.31 20.91
CA LEU A 545 -11.57 -22.37 22.37
C LEU A 545 -11.39 -23.81 22.85
N SER A 546 -10.54 -23.98 23.85
CA SER A 546 -10.25 -25.23 24.52
C SER A 546 -10.30 -24.99 26.02
N THR A 547 -11.15 -25.71 26.77
CA THR A 547 -11.15 -25.63 28.25
C THR A 547 -10.75 -26.95 28.88
N ARG A 548 -9.72 -26.89 29.72
CA ARG A 548 -9.24 -28.03 30.52
C ARG A 548 -9.72 -27.90 31.97
N GLY A 549 -10.27 -28.97 32.51
CA GLY A 549 -10.77 -29.03 33.88
C GLY A 549 -11.15 -30.44 34.31
N GLY A 550 -11.52 -30.60 35.58
CA GLY A 550 -12.00 -31.88 36.11
C GLY A 550 -13.42 -32.20 35.64
N VAL A 551 -13.62 -33.41 35.15
CA VAL A 551 -14.91 -34.01 34.80
C VAL A 551 -15.28 -35.02 35.89
N GLY A 552 -16.37 -34.74 36.60
CA GLY A 552 -16.92 -35.57 37.67
C GLY A 552 -18.07 -36.46 37.19
N SER A 553 -18.71 -37.14 38.14
CA SER A 553 -19.86 -38.03 37.90
C SER A 553 -21.18 -37.33 38.24
N GLY A 554 -22.29 -37.77 37.65
CA GLY A 554 -23.61 -37.20 37.94
C GLY A 554 -23.71 -35.77 37.40
N ASP A 555 -24.02 -34.81 38.27
CA ASP A 555 -24.17 -33.40 37.88
C ASP A 555 -22.82 -32.65 37.78
N ASP A 556 -21.72 -33.28 38.21
CA ASP A 556 -20.36 -32.70 38.23
C ASP A 556 -19.60 -32.83 36.88
N VAL A 557 -20.33 -32.88 35.77
CA VAL A 557 -19.77 -32.93 34.40
C VAL A 557 -19.19 -31.58 33.96
N MET A 558 -18.35 -31.57 32.93
CA MET A 558 -17.87 -30.32 32.32
C MET A 558 -18.90 -29.81 31.31
N ILE A 559 -19.25 -28.54 31.43
CA ILE A 559 -20.24 -27.90 30.56
C ILE A 559 -19.61 -26.70 29.87
N GLY A 560 -19.47 -26.77 28.55
CA GLY A 560 -19.06 -25.66 27.69
C GLY A 560 -20.27 -25.02 27.01
N GLY A 561 -20.48 -23.73 27.20
CA GLY A 561 -21.43 -22.90 26.46
C GLY A 561 -20.76 -22.28 25.23
N LEU A 562 -21.50 -22.20 24.13
CA LEU A 562 -21.07 -21.64 22.85
C LEU A 562 -22.16 -20.71 22.32
N ILE A 563 -21.81 -19.46 21.95
CA ILE A 563 -22.74 -18.54 21.28
C ILE A 563 -22.27 -18.32 19.84
N ILE A 564 -23.11 -18.72 18.89
CA ILE A 564 -22.98 -18.37 17.47
C ILE A 564 -23.77 -17.09 17.21
N SER A 565 -23.18 -16.19 16.45
CA SER A 565 -23.71 -14.87 16.12
C SER A 565 -23.31 -14.50 14.69
N GLY A 566 -23.78 -13.36 14.20
CA GLY A 566 -23.77 -13.05 12.78
C GLY A 566 -25.11 -13.44 12.15
N THR A 567 -25.16 -13.41 10.81
CA THR A 567 -26.40 -13.71 10.06
C THR A 567 -26.40 -15.11 9.45
N ASP A 568 -25.22 -15.69 9.24
CA ASP A 568 -25.04 -16.98 8.59
C ASP A 568 -24.77 -18.11 9.60
N PRO A 569 -25.18 -19.38 9.31
CA PRO A 569 -24.80 -20.52 10.12
C PRO A 569 -23.29 -20.78 10.11
N ALA A 570 -22.68 -20.94 11.28
CA ALA A 570 -21.26 -21.23 11.43
C ALA A 570 -20.98 -22.75 11.34
N LYS A 571 -19.93 -23.14 10.61
CA LYS A 571 -19.52 -24.55 10.52
C LYS A 571 -18.55 -24.90 11.65
N MET A 572 -18.99 -25.72 12.59
CA MET A 572 -18.25 -26.03 13.81
C MET A 572 -17.69 -27.45 13.84
N VAL A 573 -16.57 -27.63 14.53
CA VAL A 573 -16.12 -28.92 15.07
C VAL A 573 -15.97 -28.79 16.59
N ILE A 574 -16.69 -29.61 17.36
CA ILE A 574 -16.62 -29.64 18.82
C ILE A 574 -16.02 -30.98 19.26
N ARG A 575 -15.02 -30.99 20.14
CA ARG A 575 -14.28 -32.18 20.57
C ARG A 575 -14.30 -32.37 22.08
N GLY A 576 -14.36 -33.61 22.52
CA GLY A 576 -14.11 -34.06 23.89
C GLY A 576 -12.84 -34.92 23.93
N ILE A 577 -11.75 -34.36 24.46
CA ILE A 577 -10.44 -35.00 24.52
C ILE A 577 -10.18 -35.48 25.95
N GLY A 578 -9.62 -36.69 26.07
CA GLY A 578 -9.40 -37.35 27.35
C GLY A 578 -8.08 -38.13 27.32
N PRO A 579 -8.03 -39.33 26.74
CA PRO A 579 -6.81 -40.15 26.68
C PRO A 579 -5.60 -39.44 26.05
N SER A 580 -5.80 -38.61 25.02
CA SER A 580 -4.71 -37.89 24.34
C SER A 580 -4.04 -36.83 25.20
N ILE A 581 -4.63 -36.47 26.35
CA ILE A 581 -4.03 -35.52 27.31
C ILE A 581 -2.81 -36.14 28.01
N PHE A 582 -2.71 -37.47 28.08
CA PHE A 582 -1.65 -38.18 28.82
C PHE A 582 -0.22 -37.81 28.37
N GLU A 583 -0.04 -37.34 27.14
CA GLU A 583 1.27 -36.87 26.62
C GLU A 583 1.81 -35.61 27.32
N PHE A 584 0.97 -34.85 28.05
CA PHE A 584 1.39 -33.66 28.81
C PHE A 584 1.71 -33.94 30.29
N MET A 585 1.99 -35.21 30.65
CA MET A 585 2.37 -35.65 32.01
C MET A 585 1.29 -35.48 33.10
N LEU A 586 0.00 -35.62 32.74
CA LEU A 586 -1.09 -35.66 33.72
C LEU A 586 -1.42 -37.11 34.11
N ASN A 587 -1.59 -37.35 35.42
CA ASN A 587 -1.75 -38.70 35.98
C ASN A 587 -3.19 -39.24 35.98
N ASP A 588 -4.18 -38.51 35.42
CA ASP A 588 -5.60 -38.87 35.54
C ASP A 588 -6.49 -38.32 34.39
N PRO A 589 -6.23 -38.68 33.11
CA PRO A 589 -7.09 -38.28 32.00
C PRO A 589 -8.47 -38.96 32.06
N LEU A 590 -9.50 -38.28 31.56
CA LEU A 590 -10.82 -38.89 31.35
C LEU A 590 -10.68 -40.04 30.34
N GLY A 591 -10.93 -41.28 30.79
CA GLY A 591 -10.56 -42.48 30.02
C GLY A 591 -11.39 -42.76 28.77
N ASP A 592 -12.63 -42.26 28.73
CA ASP A 592 -13.60 -42.47 27.65
C ASP A 592 -14.59 -41.28 27.60
N PRO A 593 -14.23 -40.19 26.88
CA PRO A 593 -15.01 -38.94 26.85
C PRO A 593 -16.25 -39.01 25.93
N GLN A 594 -17.43 -38.84 26.51
CA GLN A 594 -18.71 -38.64 25.82
C GLN A 594 -19.06 -37.15 25.72
N LEU A 595 -19.36 -36.68 24.50
CA LEU A 595 -19.78 -35.32 24.20
C LEU A 595 -21.24 -35.28 23.75
N ASP A 596 -22.07 -34.49 24.43
CA ASP A 596 -23.46 -34.21 24.05
C ASP A 596 -23.63 -32.71 23.76
N LEU A 597 -24.29 -32.37 22.64
CA LEU A 597 -24.56 -30.99 22.25
C LEU A 597 -26.07 -30.69 22.33
N TYR A 598 -26.42 -29.55 22.92
CA TYR A 598 -27.78 -29.07 23.11
C TYR A 598 -27.98 -27.67 22.50
N ASP A 599 -29.19 -27.39 22.01
CA ASP A 599 -29.62 -26.05 21.59
C ASP A 599 -30.12 -25.20 22.78
N ALA A 600 -30.55 -23.96 22.48
CA ALA A 600 -31.02 -23.00 23.49
C ALA A 600 -32.31 -23.45 24.19
N GLU A 601 -33.11 -24.30 23.54
CA GLU A 601 -34.32 -24.89 24.08
C GLU A 601 -34.04 -26.11 24.99
N GLY A 602 -32.77 -26.54 25.09
CA GLY A 602 -32.34 -27.68 25.88
C GLY A 602 -32.56 -29.03 25.19
N SER A 603 -32.79 -29.04 23.87
CA SER A 603 -32.90 -30.28 23.08
C SER A 603 -31.52 -30.76 22.68
N LYS A 604 -31.25 -32.06 22.83
CA LYS A 604 -30.00 -32.66 22.37
C LYS A 604 -30.01 -32.72 20.83
N ILE A 605 -29.05 -32.05 20.19
CA ILE A 605 -28.94 -31.96 18.72
C ILE A 605 -27.82 -32.85 18.15
N ALA A 606 -26.83 -33.21 18.95
CA ALA A 606 -25.78 -34.15 18.55
C ALA A 606 -25.16 -34.86 19.77
N SER A 607 -24.54 -36.02 19.53
CA SER A 607 -23.84 -36.80 20.54
C SER A 607 -22.75 -37.64 19.88
N ASN A 608 -21.59 -37.78 20.53
CA ASN A 608 -20.51 -38.64 20.09
C ASN A 608 -19.64 -39.06 21.28
N ASP A 609 -19.19 -40.32 21.31
CA ASP A 609 -18.19 -40.86 22.25
C ASP A 609 -17.00 -41.52 21.52
N ASN A 610 -17.04 -41.63 20.19
CA ASN A 610 -15.96 -42.13 19.34
C ASN A 610 -15.96 -41.38 18.00
N TRP A 611 -14.96 -40.55 17.74
CA TRP A 611 -14.97 -39.60 16.63
C TRP A 611 -15.01 -40.24 15.24
N LYS A 612 -14.58 -41.50 15.13
CA LYS A 612 -14.56 -42.24 13.87
C LYS A 612 -15.92 -42.81 13.46
N ASP A 613 -16.89 -42.85 14.36
CA ASP A 613 -18.13 -43.60 14.13
C ASP A 613 -19.03 -42.96 13.07
N THR A 614 -19.06 -41.63 13.01
CA THR A 614 -20.05 -40.91 12.18
C THR A 614 -19.46 -39.89 11.21
N GLN A 615 -18.34 -39.24 11.54
CA GLN A 615 -17.85 -38.04 10.83
C GLN A 615 -16.33 -38.03 10.60
N GLU A 616 -15.72 -39.23 10.48
CA GLU A 616 -14.26 -39.41 10.35
C GLU A 616 -13.67 -38.55 9.20
N ALA A 617 -14.32 -38.55 8.04
CA ALA A 617 -13.81 -37.88 6.85
C ALA A 617 -13.83 -36.35 7.00
N GLU A 618 -14.92 -35.79 7.51
CA GLU A 618 -15.09 -34.35 7.73
C GLU A 618 -14.10 -33.82 8.78
N ILE A 619 -13.93 -34.56 9.88
CA ILE A 619 -13.04 -34.18 10.98
C ILE A 619 -11.56 -34.29 10.54
N MET A 620 -11.20 -35.31 9.75
CA MET A 620 -9.85 -35.42 9.16
C MET A 620 -9.59 -34.30 8.14
N ALA A 621 -10.56 -33.97 7.28
CA ALA A 621 -10.42 -32.90 6.29
C ALA A 621 -10.21 -31.53 6.95
N ALA A 622 -10.81 -31.30 8.12
CA ALA A 622 -10.58 -30.11 8.94
C ALA A 622 -9.19 -30.09 9.64
N GLY A 623 -8.44 -31.20 9.62
CA GLY A 623 -7.18 -31.33 10.35
C GLY A 623 -7.36 -31.45 11.87
N LEU A 624 -8.57 -31.81 12.33
CA LEU A 624 -8.98 -31.79 13.74
C LEU A 624 -9.27 -33.20 14.29
N ALA A 625 -8.74 -34.24 13.67
CA ALA A 625 -8.87 -35.62 14.17
C ALA A 625 -8.27 -35.76 15.59
N PRO A 626 -9.05 -36.21 16.59
CA PRO A 626 -8.51 -36.70 17.85
C PRO A 626 -7.53 -37.87 17.62
N ARG A 627 -6.56 -38.04 18.52
CA ARG A 627 -5.52 -39.08 18.34
C ARG A 627 -5.97 -40.43 18.86
N ASP A 628 -6.69 -40.47 19.97
CA ASP A 628 -7.30 -41.69 20.49
C ASP A 628 -8.66 -41.88 19.83
N GLU A 629 -9.00 -43.11 19.48
CA GLU A 629 -10.26 -43.43 18.81
C GLU A 629 -11.49 -43.30 19.72
N ARG A 630 -11.26 -43.39 21.04
CA ARG A 630 -12.28 -43.22 22.09
C ARG A 630 -12.58 -41.76 22.42
N GLU A 631 -11.96 -40.83 21.70
CA GLU A 631 -12.25 -39.41 21.88
C GLU A 631 -13.45 -39.00 21.07
N SER A 632 -14.22 -38.04 21.59
CA SER A 632 -15.45 -37.58 20.95
C SER A 632 -15.20 -36.38 20.05
N ALA A 633 -15.89 -36.33 18.93
CA ALA A 633 -15.95 -35.15 18.08
C ALA A 633 -17.26 -35.07 17.27
N ILE A 634 -17.76 -33.85 17.10
CA ILE A 634 -18.99 -33.52 16.39
C ILE A 634 -18.67 -32.43 15.37
N SER A 635 -18.88 -32.69 14.08
CA SER A 635 -18.84 -31.66 13.03
C SER A 635 -20.27 -31.24 12.67
N ILE A 636 -20.62 -29.96 12.77
CA ILE A 636 -22.01 -29.51 12.63
C ILE A 636 -22.10 -28.04 12.20
N SER A 637 -23.07 -27.71 11.35
CA SER A 637 -23.43 -26.31 11.05
C SER A 637 -24.47 -25.82 12.05
N LEU A 638 -24.17 -24.73 12.76
CA LEU A 638 -25.00 -24.16 13.81
C LEU A 638 -25.50 -22.78 13.37
N ALA A 639 -26.81 -22.57 13.39
CA ALA A 639 -27.40 -21.25 13.19
C ALA A 639 -27.03 -20.30 14.35
N PRO A 640 -27.09 -18.97 14.15
CA PRO A 640 -26.93 -18.00 15.24
C PRO A 640 -27.84 -18.33 16.43
N GLY A 641 -27.24 -18.45 17.62
CA GLY A 641 -27.92 -18.96 18.82
C GLY A 641 -26.96 -19.42 19.91
N ALA A 642 -27.52 -19.78 21.06
CA ALA A 642 -26.76 -20.34 22.19
C ALA A 642 -26.83 -21.88 22.19
N TYR A 643 -25.71 -22.52 22.48
CA TYR A 643 -25.54 -23.97 22.50
C TYR A 643 -24.77 -24.41 23.75
N THR A 644 -25.02 -25.64 24.19
CA THR A 644 -24.38 -26.24 25.35
C THR A 644 -23.75 -27.58 24.98
N ALA A 645 -22.44 -27.69 25.10
CA ALA A 645 -21.67 -28.92 24.99
C ALA A 645 -21.41 -29.49 26.40
N ILE A 646 -21.81 -30.73 26.64
CA ILE A 646 -21.59 -31.44 27.90
C ILE A 646 -20.58 -32.55 27.65
N LEU A 647 -19.44 -32.48 28.36
CA LEU A 647 -18.42 -33.53 28.37
C LEU A 647 -18.53 -34.33 29.66
N SER A 648 -18.76 -35.62 29.51
CA SER A 648 -18.87 -36.61 30.58
C SER A 648 -18.03 -37.85 30.27
N GLY A 649 -17.81 -38.72 31.26
CA GLY A 649 -17.17 -40.02 31.03
C GLY A 649 -18.19 -41.12 30.81
N VAL A 650 -17.97 -41.99 29.81
CA VAL A 650 -18.84 -43.17 29.58
C VAL A 650 -18.94 -44.01 30.85
N GLY A 651 -20.17 -44.31 31.28
CA GLY A 651 -20.41 -45.05 32.53
C GLY A 651 -20.16 -44.24 33.82
N GLY A 652 -20.00 -42.92 33.73
CA GLY A 652 -19.80 -42.03 34.88
C GLY A 652 -18.36 -41.98 35.40
N THR A 653 -17.38 -42.33 34.56
CA THR A 653 -15.96 -42.21 34.91
C THR A 653 -15.57 -40.75 35.11
N VAL A 654 -14.64 -40.52 36.03
CA VAL A 654 -14.11 -39.19 36.35
C VAL A 654 -12.68 -39.05 35.81
N GLY A 655 -12.22 -37.82 35.62
CA GLY A 655 -10.85 -37.53 35.21
C GLY A 655 -10.71 -36.11 34.66
N VAL A 656 -9.53 -35.78 34.13
CA VAL A 656 -9.29 -34.51 33.43
C VAL A 656 -9.71 -34.65 31.97
N GLY A 657 -10.66 -33.82 31.55
CA GLY A 657 -11.11 -33.73 30.16
C GLY A 657 -10.80 -32.36 29.56
N LEU A 658 -10.93 -32.28 28.25
CA LEU A 658 -10.78 -31.05 27.48
C LEU A 658 -11.93 -30.94 26.48
N VAL A 659 -12.71 -29.87 26.58
CA VAL A 659 -13.74 -29.51 25.58
C VAL A 659 -13.17 -28.47 24.65
N GLU A 660 -13.28 -28.71 23.36
CA GLU A 660 -12.77 -27.80 22.33
C GLU A 660 -13.85 -27.48 21.30
N ALA A 661 -13.89 -26.25 20.82
CA ALA A 661 -14.77 -25.83 19.72
C ALA A 661 -13.95 -25.03 18.70
N TYR A 662 -14.08 -25.43 17.43
CA TYR A 662 -13.37 -24.86 16.28
C TYR A 662 -14.41 -24.33 15.30
N ASN A 663 -14.33 -23.05 14.94
CA ASN A 663 -15.07 -22.50 13.81
C ASN A 663 -14.25 -22.71 12.54
N LEU A 664 -14.83 -23.38 11.54
CA LEU A 664 -14.18 -23.63 10.27
C LEU A 664 -14.47 -22.48 9.30
N PRO A 665 -13.49 -22.05 8.49
CA PRO A 665 -13.68 -21.02 7.48
C PRO A 665 -14.57 -21.45 6.30
#